data_AF-A0A2D9C6G8-F1
#
_entry.id   AF-A0A2D9C6G8-F1
#
_cell.length_a   1.000
_cell.length_b   1.000
_cell.length_c   1.000
_cell.angle_alpha   90.00
_cell.angle_beta   90.00
_cell.angle_gamma   90.00
#
_symmetry.space_group_name_H-M   'P 1'
#
loop_
_entity.id
_entity.type
_entity.pdbx_description
1 polymer ?
#
loop_
_entity_poly.entity_id
_entity_poly.type
_entity_poly.pdbx_seq_one_letter_code
_entity_poly.pdbx_strand_id
1 'polypeptide(L)'
;MADQITINNYTVTSVTYSVTAGTNVALQHATAILIISPLGGYVVEAEDFSWINTSLANVNTVVFTQDGTDVRCIVTFDNPFSMPAADTELALCISGSAKISTVQVVGTYNAIGSPTNMTIDQESPVPETISYDISGNTAWAVMFLEKTYTAASNYFFVSDFIIEYSGFNMVVENYNCVETKTYDANNKLTAINLKFYYTFTDQESIYGNNINVTIPATEATYVDVNKIRNYSLLNGSNLVGESGEVKTVRIYGNPTTTFTMASANGAILDIGNVVDNVFDAIQFYSTTPTITMPATGYFDINIYIPESSSNVTYTFTLAGGNLINPFPQPNPFYIYQKAKVNLTFTASGANMIVSNVLPSQTSFVKTFDANSQPNSSISTASQVNYNFKVTGNTGQLLTLNNQDSAGYATWSNLNDADTQTTSAVTNSLIIPVQSATGITTGMRFSTTYVSLSDVYTVASINSNNITLAGGPNLTLPSVTNVSFSNRAGSELTLPVTAVLNDAGTEATITGPGSIQAYGDSNVTFNLDLTSVITIGSANGCVEYDIVVGNAGGTVQYYDCVTKTKRVIYTNKGDNNFSICALTSPAPALTGTMTATASGTTCDTTGVDQTCATWTIQYNPATTARAKQVAVTYIDCETLAEKTINIGVLQPAITQCATRQTPVSADPGDGGATITLTNLNCTP
;
A
#
# COMPACT_ATOMS: atom_id res chain seq x y z
N MET A 1 -23.34 -105.47 36.71
CA MET A 1 -23.31 -104.08 36.19
C MET A 1 -23.85 -103.22 37.30
N ALA A 2 -23.13 -102.19 37.73
CA ALA A 2 -23.67 -101.26 38.73
C ALA A 2 -24.65 -100.35 38.01
N ASP A 3 -25.92 -100.39 38.40
CA ASP A 3 -26.92 -99.48 37.84
C ASP A 3 -26.65 -98.08 38.38
N GLN A 4 -26.48 -97.09 37.50
CA GLN A 4 -26.33 -95.69 37.89
C GLN A 4 -27.67 -94.98 37.82
N ILE A 5 -27.98 -94.21 38.86
CA ILE A 5 -29.15 -93.35 38.93
C ILE A 5 -28.70 -91.91 38.70
N THR A 6 -29.27 -91.23 37.71
CA THR A 6 -29.02 -89.80 37.48
C THR A 6 -29.98 -88.99 38.35
N ILE A 7 -29.45 -88.09 39.18
CA ILE A 7 -30.21 -87.19 40.05
C ILE A 7 -29.78 -85.76 39.73
N ASN A 8 -30.64 -85.00 39.05
CA ASN A 8 -30.38 -83.64 38.59
C ASN A 8 -29.06 -83.51 37.80
N ASN A 9 -28.01 -83.07 38.47
CA ASN A 9 -26.71 -82.69 37.93
C ASN A 9 -25.55 -83.59 38.42
N TYR A 10 -25.86 -84.75 38.98
CA TYR A 10 -24.89 -85.80 39.32
C TYR A 10 -25.49 -87.21 39.12
N THR A 11 -24.66 -88.22 39.19
CA THR A 11 -25.05 -89.64 39.13
C THR A 11 -24.63 -90.35 40.42
N VAL A 12 -25.37 -91.39 40.81
CA VAL A 12 -25.04 -92.24 41.98
C VAL A 12 -25.03 -93.70 41.56
N THR A 13 -23.99 -94.46 41.93
CA THR A 13 -23.94 -95.91 41.68
C THR A 13 -24.80 -96.68 42.69
N SER A 14 -25.50 -97.71 42.22
CA SER A 14 -26.13 -98.73 43.08
C SER A 14 -25.15 -99.86 43.39
N VAL A 15 -25.38 -100.54 44.52
CA VAL A 15 -24.58 -101.68 44.97
C VAL A 15 -25.51 -102.83 45.35
N THR A 16 -25.18 -104.04 44.88
CA THR A 16 -25.94 -105.26 45.16
C THR A 16 -25.01 -106.34 45.66
N TYR A 17 -25.38 -107.00 46.76
CA TYR A 17 -24.65 -108.12 47.33
C TYR A 17 -25.54 -109.37 47.34
N SER A 18 -24.94 -110.55 47.12
CA SER A 18 -25.63 -111.84 47.25
C SER A 18 -25.19 -112.53 48.54
N VAL A 19 -26.07 -112.55 49.54
CA VAL A 19 -25.81 -113.14 50.87
C VAL A 19 -26.84 -114.23 51.15
N THR A 20 -26.40 -115.38 51.65
CA THR A 20 -27.30 -116.49 52.01
C THR A 20 -28.20 -116.12 53.19
N ALA A 21 -29.50 -116.39 53.08
CA ALA A 21 -30.49 -116.14 54.13
C ALA A 21 -30.05 -116.69 55.50
N GLY A 22 -30.28 -115.92 56.56
CA GLY A 22 -29.86 -116.20 57.94
C GLY A 22 -28.44 -115.75 58.28
N THR A 23 -27.59 -115.44 57.29
CA THR A 23 -26.20 -115.00 57.52
C THR A 23 -26.15 -113.53 57.92
N ASN A 24 -25.19 -113.16 58.78
CA ASN A 24 -24.96 -111.76 59.15
C ASN A 24 -24.24 -111.02 58.02
N VAL A 25 -24.93 -110.10 57.36
CA VAL A 25 -24.44 -109.28 56.24
C VAL A 25 -23.23 -108.46 56.66
N ALA A 26 -23.26 -107.85 57.86
CA ALA A 26 -22.18 -106.99 58.34
C ALA A 26 -20.84 -107.73 58.59
N LEU A 27 -20.84 -109.06 58.70
CA LEU A 27 -19.61 -109.87 58.80
C LEU A 27 -18.99 -110.19 57.43
N GLN A 28 -19.78 -110.21 56.35
CA GLN A 28 -19.28 -110.47 54.99
C GLN A 28 -19.01 -109.16 54.23
N HIS A 29 -19.86 -108.16 54.46
CA HIS A 29 -19.80 -106.83 53.89
C HIS A 29 -20.03 -105.84 55.02
N ALA A 30 -18.97 -105.34 55.65
CA ALA A 30 -19.10 -104.37 56.73
C ALA A 30 -19.64 -103.02 56.25
N THR A 31 -19.33 -102.64 55.00
CA THR A 31 -19.76 -101.40 54.38
C THR A 31 -20.18 -101.60 52.92
N ALA A 32 -21.03 -100.70 52.43
CA ALA A 32 -21.31 -100.47 51.02
C ALA A 32 -20.78 -99.08 50.61
N ILE A 33 -20.26 -98.95 49.39
CA ILE A 33 -19.72 -97.68 48.88
C ILE A 33 -20.48 -97.31 47.61
N LEU A 34 -21.28 -96.25 47.68
CA LEU A 34 -21.90 -95.62 46.52
C LEU A 34 -20.99 -94.49 46.05
N ILE A 35 -20.85 -94.32 44.74
CA ILE A 35 -20.05 -93.27 44.12
C ILE A 35 -21.00 -92.23 43.55
N ILE A 36 -20.84 -90.99 44.01
CA ILE A 36 -21.53 -89.81 43.49
C ILE A 36 -20.58 -89.10 42.53
N SER A 37 -20.90 -89.10 41.24
CA SER A 37 -20.07 -88.47 40.20
C SER A 37 -20.80 -87.28 39.56
N PRO A 38 -20.13 -86.13 39.34
CA PRO A 38 -20.77 -84.96 38.74
C PRO A 38 -21.11 -85.21 37.26
N LEU A 39 -22.17 -84.57 36.75
CA LEU A 39 -22.39 -84.45 35.31
C LEU A 39 -21.50 -83.34 34.73
N GLY A 40 -21.23 -83.39 33.42
CA GLY A 40 -20.41 -82.39 32.74
C GLY A 40 -20.87 -80.95 33.01
N GLY A 41 -19.91 -80.07 33.37
CA GLY A 41 -20.20 -78.68 33.76
C GLY A 41 -20.52 -78.47 35.25
N TYR A 42 -20.49 -79.52 36.07
CA TYR A 42 -20.73 -79.46 37.52
C TYR A 42 -19.60 -80.07 38.34
N VAL A 43 -19.53 -79.71 39.62
CA VAL A 43 -18.61 -80.27 40.64
C VAL A 43 -19.43 -80.76 41.84
N VAL A 44 -19.01 -81.87 42.45
CA VAL A 44 -19.60 -82.41 43.68
C VAL A 44 -18.57 -82.31 44.80
N GLU A 45 -18.98 -81.73 45.93
CA GLU A 45 -18.16 -81.69 47.14
C GLU A 45 -18.85 -82.46 48.27
N ALA A 46 -18.09 -83.24 49.03
CA ALA A 46 -18.64 -84.13 50.05
C ALA A 46 -19.44 -83.37 51.13
N GLU A 47 -19.11 -82.10 51.39
CA GLU A 47 -19.85 -81.23 52.32
C GLU A 47 -21.25 -80.84 51.84
N ASP A 48 -21.51 -80.92 50.54
CA ASP A 48 -22.81 -80.60 49.95
C ASP A 48 -23.82 -81.74 50.06
N PHE A 49 -23.40 -82.91 50.55
CA PHE A 49 -24.22 -84.10 50.68
C PHE A 49 -24.46 -84.49 52.14
N SER A 50 -25.70 -84.88 52.43
CA SER A 50 -26.12 -85.30 53.76
C SER A 50 -27.10 -86.47 53.68
N TRP A 51 -27.08 -87.31 54.71
CA TRP A 51 -28.01 -88.43 54.85
C TRP A 51 -29.23 -87.98 55.63
N ILE A 52 -30.42 -88.08 55.04
CA ILE A 52 -31.66 -87.50 55.59
C ILE A 52 -32.49 -88.52 56.37
N ASN A 53 -32.61 -89.75 55.90
CA ASN A 53 -33.35 -90.80 56.61
C ASN A 53 -32.45 -91.54 57.60
N THR A 54 -31.95 -90.82 58.61
CA THR A 54 -30.92 -91.27 59.58
C THR A 54 -31.32 -92.42 60.51
N SER A 55 -32.50 -93.03 60.33
CA SER A 55 -33.02 -94.16 61.10
C SER A 55 -33.43 -95.36 60.21
N LEU A 56 -32.74 -95.55 59.09
CA LEU A 56 -32.96 -96.69 58.21
C LEU A 56 -32.52 -98.00 58.88
N ALA A 57 -33.43 -98.97 58.99
CA ALA A 57 -33.13 -100.25 59.62
C ALA A 57 -31.97 -100.97 58.93
N ASN A 58 -31.10 -101.60 59.72
CA ASN A 58 -29.91 -102.34 59.29
C ASN A 58 -28.74 -101.47 58.79
N VAL A 59 -28.83 -100.14 58.92
CA VAL A 59 -27.77 -99.19 58.58
C VAL A 59 -27.38 -98.41 59.84
N ASN A 60 -26.11 -98.54 60.23
CA ASN A 60 -25.53 -97.89 61.40
C ASN A 60 -25.15 -96.43 61.11
N THR A 61 -24.38 -96.19 60.04
CA THR A 61 -23.91 -94.85 59.67
C THR A 61 -23.80 -94.67 58.17
N VAL A 62 -23.92 -93.42 57.71
CA VAL A 62 -23.63 -93.00 56.34
C VAL A 62 -22.72 -91.79 56.39
N VAL A 63 -21.57 -91.85 55.72
CA VAL A 63 -20.57 -90.79 55.70
C VAL A 63 -20.21 -90.45 54.25
N PHE A 64 -20.15 -89.16 53.93
CA PHE A 64 -19.68 -88.66 52.65
C PHE A 64 -18.21 -88.27 52.77
N THR A 65 -17.39 -88.68 51.82
CA THR A 65 -15.97 -88.35 51.80
C THR A 65 -15.54 -88.05 50.37
N GLN A 66 -14.76 -86.98 50.20
CA GLN A 66 -14.25 -86.60 48.89
C GLN A 66 -13.22 -87.63 48.39
N ASP A 67 -13.34 -88.04 47.13
CA ASP A 67 -12.35 -88.86 46.45
C ASP A 67 -12.11 -88.34 45.03
N GLY A 68 -11.11 -87.48 44.87
CA GLY A 68 -10.88 -86.78 43.61
C GLY A 68 -12.08 -85.91 43.23
N THR A 69 -12.58 -86.08 42.00
CA THR A 69 -13.75 -85.36 41.46
C THR A 69 -15.09 -85.93 41.90
N ASP A 70 -15.10 -87.09 42.56
CA ASP A 70 -16.29 -87.81 43.00
C ASP A 70 -16.44 -87.75 44.53
N VAL A 71 -17.64 -88.01 45.03
CA VAL A 71 -17.93 -88.17 46.46
C VAL A 71 -18.27 -89.64 46.74
N ARG A 72 -17.56 -90.25 47.69
CA ARG A 72 -17.89 -91.59 48.20
C ARG A 72 -18.90 -91.48 49.33
N CYS A 73 -20.06 -92.10 49.14
CA CYS A 73 -21.06 -92.32 50.17
C CYS A 73 -20.82 -93.72 50.78
N ILE A 74 -20.23 -93.75 51.97
CA ILE A 74 -19.87 -94.96 52.69
C ILE A 74 -20.98 -95.29 53.69
N VAL A 75 -21.66 -96.40 53.46
CA VAL A 75 -22.77 -96.91 54.28
C VAL A 75 -22.24 -98.05 55.14
N THR A 76 -22.34 -97.95 56.45
CA THR A 76 -21.94 -99.00 57.39
C THR A 76 -23.18 -99.73 57.87
N PHE A 77 -23.21 -101.07 57.76
CA PHE A 77 -24.36 -101.85 58.20
C PHE A 77 -24.37 -102.08 59.72
N ASP A 78 -25.56 -102.27 60.29
CA ASP A 78 -25.70 -102.69 61.69
C ASP A 78 -25.11 -104.09 61.90
N ASN A 79 -24.44 -104.32 63.03
CA ASN A 79 -23.94 -105.63 63.40
C ASN A 79 -24.56 -106.08 64.74
N PRO A 80 -25.47 -107.08 64.75
CA PRO A 80 -25.79 -107.99 63.64
C PRO A 80 -26.90 -107.49 62.69
N PHE A 81 -26.71 -107.68 61.39
CA PHE A 81 -27.76 -107.57 60.35
C PHE A 81 -27.94 -108.93 59.67
N SER A 82 -28.99 -109.67 60.03
CA SER A 82 -29.27 -110.99 59.43
C SER A 82 -30.04 -110.88 58.11
N MET A 83 -29.54 -111.50 57.06
CA MET A 83 -30.18 -111.49 55.73
C MET A 83 -31.51 -112.28 55.76
N PRO A 84 -32.65 -111.69 55.38
CA PRO A 84 -33.93 -112.39 55.28
C PRO A 84 -33.96 -113.44 54.15
N ALA A 85 -35.01 -114.27 54.12
CA ALA A 85 -35.24 -115.22 53.03
C ALA A 85 -35.70 -114.56 51.71
N ALA A 86 -36.17 -113.31 51.77
CA ALA A 86 -36.53 -112.49 50.63
C ALA A 86 -35.48 -111.39 50.41
N ASP A 87 -35.40 -110.89 49.18
CA ASP A 87 -34.51 -109.77 48.83
C ASP A 87 -34.81 -108.54 49.71
N THR A 88 -33.76 -107.88 50.17
CA THR A 88 -33.85 -106.68 51.02
C THR A 88 -33.35 -105.48 50.24
N GLU A 89 -34.21 -104.50 50.04
CA GLU A 89 -33.87 -103.22 49.42
C GLU A 89 -33.69 -102.14 50.49
N LEU A 90 -32.54 -101.47 50.47
CA LEU A 90 -32.22 -100.36 51.38
C LEU A 90 -32.19 -99.05 50.59
N ALA A 91 -33.29 -98.29 50.66
CA ALA A 91 -33.41 -97.00 49.98
C ALA A 91 -32.83 -95.87 50.84
N LEU A 92 -31.66 -95.35 50.44
CA LEU A 92 -31.00 -94.22 51.06
C LEU A 92 -31.60 -92.91 50.54
N CYS A 93 -32.03 -92.02 51.45
CA CYS A 93 -32.42 -90.65 51.11
C CYS A 93 -31.21 -89.73 51.32
N ILE A 94 -30.57 -89.35 50.22
CA ILE A 94 -29.45 -88.40 50.20
C ILE A 94 -29.99 -87.03 49.77
N SER A 95 -29.63 -85.97 50.50
CA SER A 95 -29.89 -84.59 50.09
C SER A 95 -28.56 -83.91 49.79
N GLY A 96 -28.48 -83.36 48.58
CA GLY A 96 -27.32 -82.63 48.08
C GLY A 96 -27.46 -82.37 46.59
N SER A 97 -26.69 -81.42 46.08
CA SER A 97 -26.66 -81.04 44.66
C SER A 97 -25.23 -80.76 44.23
N ALA A 98 -24.88 -81.12 43.00
CA ALA A 98 -23.65 -80.64 42.40
C ALA A 98 -23.75 -79.11 42.18
N LYS A 99 -22.64 -78.39 42.25
CA LYS A 99 -22.57 -76.95 41.92
C LYS A 99 -22.03 -76.78 40.50
N ILE A 100 -22.34 -75.67 39.84
CA ILE A 100 -21.78 -75.37 38.51
C ILE A 100 -20.26 -75.22 38.64
N SER A 101 -19.51 -75.84 37.74
CA SER A 101 -18.05 -75.70 37.68
C SER A 101 -17.69 -74.31 37.15
N THR A 102 -16.90 -73.54 37.91
CA THR A 102 -16.37 -72.26 37.45
C THR A 102 -15.04 -72.47 36.75
N VAL A 103 -14.93 -72.00 35.52
CA VAL A 103 -13.71 -72.08 34.71
C VAL A 103 -12.96 -70.76 34.81
N GLN A 104 -11.63 -70.82 34.91
CA GLN A 104 -10.77 -69.64 34.99
C GLN A 104 -10.03 -69.43 33.66
N VAL A 105 -9.88 -68.18 33.24
CA VAL A 105 -9.06 -67.80 32.09
C VAL A 105 -8.12 -66.69 32.48
N VAL A 106 -6.83 -66.98 32.36
CA VAL A 106 -5.76 -66.05 32.72
C VAL A 106 -4.92 -65.73 31.50
N GLY A 107 -4.68 -64.45 31.28
CA GLY A 107 -3.90 -63.99 30.15
C GLY A 107 -3.35 -62.59 30.32
N THR A 108 -2.75 -62.08 29.24
CA THR A 108 -2.25 -60.71 29.15
C THR A 108 -2.88 -59.97 27.98
N TYR A 109 -3.09 -58.68 28.18
CA TYR A 109 -3.39 -57.70 27.15
C TYR A 109 -2.16 -56.84 26.94
N ASN A 110 -1.71 -56.69 25.70
CA ASN A 110 -0.58 -55.84 25.33
C ASN A 110 -1.04 -54.81 24.31
N ALA A 111 -0.89 -53.53 24.62
CA ALA A 111 -1.04 -52.44 23.67
C ALA A 111 0.34 -51.93 23.24
N ILE A 112 0.63 -51.99 21.94
CA ILE A 112 1.88 -51.50 21.35
C ILE A 112 1.60 -50.40 20.33
N GLY A 113 2.47 -49.40 20.26
CA GLY A 113 2.30 -48.26 19.37
C GLY A 113 3.08 -47.05 19.86
N SER A 114 2.91 -45.90 19.19
CA SER A 114 3.49 -44.63 19.64
C SER A 114 2.41 -43.79 20.33
N PRO A 115 2.62 -43.31 21.57
CA PRO A 115 1.70 -42.40 22.26
C PRO A 115 1.66 -40.98 21.67
N THR A 116 2.48 -40.71 20.66
CA THR A 116 2.66 -39.35 20.11
C THR A 116 1.37 -38.87 19.46
N ASN A 117 0.98 -37.62 19.76
CA ASN A 117 -0.22 -36.96 19.22
C ASN A 117 -1.53 -37.74 19.44
N MET A 118 -1.59 -38.47 20.56
CA MET A 118 -2.81 -39.09 21.07
C MET A 118 -3.18 -38.47 22.42
N THR A 119 -4.48 -38.33 22.68
CA THR A 119 -4.98 -38.12 24.03
C THR A 119 -5.13 -39.50 24.67
N ILE A 120 -4.24 -39.75 25.63
CA ILE A 120 -4.20 -40.99 26.38
C ILE A 120 -5.09 -40.82 27.60
N ASP A 121 -6.16 -41.61 27.67
CA ASP A 121 -6.88 -41.80 28.92
C ASP A 121 -5.93 -42.48 29.92
N GLN A 122 -5.98 -42.08 31.20
CA GLN A 122 -5.16 -42.69 32.25
C GLN A 122 -5.40 -44.21 32.31
N GLU A 123 -6.59 -44.66 31.92
CA GLU A 123 -6.98 -46.07 31.86
C GLU A 123 -6.58 -46.76 30.54
N SER A 124 -5.95 -46.09 29.56
CA SER A 124 -5.54 -46.67 28.27
C SER A 124 -4.13 -46.23 27.78
N PRO A 125 -3.06 -46.42 28.58
CA PRO A 125 -1.70 -46.04 28.18
C PRO A 125 -1.13 -46.84 27.00
N VAL A 126 -0.07 -46.29 26.38
CA VAL A 126 0.67 -46.90 25.27
C VAL A 126 2.17 -46.64 25.43
N PRO A 127 3.04 -47.67 25.47
CA PRO A 127 2.71 -49.09 25.51
C PRO A 127 2.12 -49.51 26.87
N GLU A 128 1.40 -50.62 26.90
CA GLU A 128 0.81 -51.18 28.13
C GLU A 128 0.80 -52.71 28.10
N THR A 129 1.02 -53.31 29.26
CA THR A 129 0.76 -54.73 29.52
C THR A 129 -0.10 -54.88 30.77
N ILE A 130 -1.26 -55.50 30.65
CA ILE A 130 -2.16 -55.83 31.76
C ILE A 130 -2.34 -57.34 31.82
N SER A 131 -2.21 -57.93 33.01
CA SER A 131 -2.69 -59.30 33.25
C SER A 131 -4.19 -59.26 33.59
N TYR A 132 -4.97 -60.14 32.98
CA TYR A 132 -6.36 -60.37 33.35
C TYR A 132 -6.53 -61.79 33.88
N ASP A 133 -7.41 -61.91 34.88
CA ASP A 133 -7.79 -63.16 35.51
C ASP A 133 -9.31 -63.12 35.70
N ILE A 134 -10.02 -63.88 34.88
CA ILE A 134 -11.48 -63.90 34.87
C ILE A 134 -11.99 -65.31 35.10
N SER A 135 -13.08 -65.42 35.84
CA SER A 135 -13.79 -66.67 36.04
C SER A 135 -15.25 -66.53 35.64
N GLY A 136 -15.83 -67.63 35.17
CA GLY A 136 -17.21 -67.63 34.73
C GLY A 136 -17.78 -69.02 34.57
N ASN A 137 -19.10 -69.05 34.41
CA ASN A 137 -19.86 -70.27 34.16
C ASN A 137 -19.92 -70.53 32.65
N THR A 138 -20.01 -71.80 32.27
CA THR A 138 -20.21 -72.19 30.87
C THR A 138 -21.39 -71.45 30.22
N ALA A 139 -21.20 -71.05 28.96
CA ALA A 139 -22.08 -70.25 28.11
C ALA A 139 -22.29 -68.79 28.52
N TRP A 140 -21.58 -68.29 29.54
CA TRP A 140 -21.64 -66.87 29.91
C TRP A 140 -20.55 -66.07 29.19
N ALA A 141 -20.92 -64.90 28.67
CA ALA A 141 -19.98 -63.92 28.14
C ALA A 141 -19.68 -62.85 29.20
N VAL A 142 -18.40 -62.63 29.48
CA VAL A 142 -17.94 -61.64 30.46
C VAL A 142 -17.08 -60.59 29.78
N MET A 143 -17.42 -59.31 29.96
CA MET A 143 -16.55 -58.18 29.58
C MET A 143 -15.43 -58.09 30.61
N PHE A 144 -14.18 -58.10 30.16
CA PHE A 144 -13.03 -58.09 31.07
C PHE A 144 -12.05 -56.95 30.83
N LEU A 145 -12.19 -56.23 29.71
CA LEU A 145 -11.35 -55.07 29.40
C LEU A 145 -12.08 -54.08 28.50
N GLU A 146 -11.98 -52.80 28.81
CA GLU A 146 -12.41 -51.68 27.96
C GLU A 146 -11.24 -50.71 27.79
N LYS A 147 -10.98 -50.28 26.56
CA LYS A 147 -9.89 -49.35 26.22
C LYS A 147 -10.37 -48.30 25.23
N THR A 148 -9.98 -47.04 25.44
CA THR A 148 -10.35 -45.93 24.56
C THR A 148 -9.10 -45.19 24.10
N TYR A 149 -8.94 -45.07 22.78
CA TYR A 149 -7.83 -44.37 22.16
C TYR A 149 -8.37 -43.20 21.33
N THR A 150 -7.94 -41.98 21.66
CA THR A 150 -8.38 -40.75 20.97
C THR A 150 -7.17 -40.04 20.39
N ALA A 151 -7.22 -39.66 19.11
CA ALA A 151 -6.19 -38.82 18.52
C ALA A 151 -6.24 -37.41 19.13
N ALA A 152 -5.09 -36.77 19.30
CA ALA A 152 -5.04 -35.39 19.79
C ALA A 152 -5.71 -34.43 18.79
N SER A 153 -6.05 -33.22 19.24
CA SER A 153 -6.66 -32.20 18.37
C SER A 153 -5.83 -31.96 17.10
N ASN A 154 -6.49 -31.96 15.94
CA ASN A 154 -5.90 -31.88 14.59
C ASN A 154 -5.09 -33.10 14.14
N TYR A 155 -5.27 -34.28 14.75
CA TYR A 155 -4.67 -35.54 14.30
C TYR A 155 -5.73 -36.62 14.04
N PHE A 156 -5.37 -37.61 13.23
CA PHE A 156 -6.19 -38.80 12.94
C PHE A 156 -5.31 -40.05 12.83
N PHE A 157 -5.89 -41.23 13.02
CA PHE A 157 -5.18 -42.51 12.86
C PHE A 157 -5.05 -42.86 11.36
N VAL A 158 -3.83 -43.18 10.91
CA VAL A 158 -3.52 -43.40 9.47
C VAL A 158 -4.07 -44.71 8.92
N SER A 159 -4.37 -45.67 9.80
CA SER A 159 -4.94 -46.96 9.47
C SER A 159 -5.83 -47.44 10.61
N ASP A 160 -6.42 -48.63 10.43
CA ASP A 160 -7.18 -49.27 11.49
C ASP A 160 -6.27 -49.91 12.55
N PHE A 161 -6.87 -50.26 13.70
CA PHE A 161 -6.22 -51.00 14.77
C PHE A 161 -6.13 -52.48 14.40
N ILE A 162 -5.04 -53.15 14.80
CA ILE A 162 -4.86 -54.58 14.56
C ILE A 162 -4.92 -55.30 15.90
N ILE A 163 -5.81 -56.29 16.00
CA ILE A 163 -5.99 -57.11 17.21
C ILE A 163 -5.58 -58.55 16.87
N GLU A 164 -4.59 -59.06 17.58
CA GLU A 164 -4.07 -60.42 17.41
C GLU A 164 -4.26 -61.23 18.70
N TYR A 165 -4.71 -62.47 18.53
CA TYR A 165 -4.95 -63.42 19.61
C TYR A 165 -3.90 -64.53 19.52
N SER A 166 -3.19 -64.81 20.62
CA SER A 166 -2.13 -65.83 20.65
C SER A 166 -2.01 -66.50 22.01
N GLY A 167 -1.72 -67.79 22.06
CA GLY A 167 -1.55 -68.55 23.31
C GLY A 167 -1.54 -70.04 23.04
N PHE A 168 -0.90 -70.82 23.93
CA PHE A 168 -0.65 -72.25 23.68
C PHE A 168 -1.94 -73.08 23.62
N ASN A 169 -2.97 -72.71 24.40
CA ASN A 169 -4.29 -73.37 24.43
C ASN A 169 -5.44 -72.37 24.20
N MET A 170 -5.17 -71.27 23.50
CA MET A 170 -6.15 -70.21 23.30
C MET A 170 -7.15 -70.61 22.20
N VAL A 171 -8.44 -70.61 22.53
CA VAL A 171 -9.53 -70.79 21.58
C VAL A 171 -10.03 -69.40 21.18
N VAL A 172 -9.62 -68.94 20.00
CA VAL A 172 -9.86 -67.55 19.54
C VAL A 172 -11.35 -67.26 19.41
N GLU A 173 -12.16 -68.26 19.03
CA GLU A 173 -13.61 -68.12 18.85
C GLU A 173 -14.36 -67.74 20.15
N ASN A 174 -13.76 -67.99 21.32
CA ASN A 174 -14.33 -67.61 22.60
C ASN A 174 -14.07 -66.14 22.95
N TYR A 175 -13.12 -65.49 22.28
CA TYR A 175 -12.82 -64.07 22.44
C TYR A 175 -13.58 -63.23 21.42
N ASN A 176 -14.13 -62.11 21.87
CA ASN A 176 -14.76 -61.13 21.00
C ASN A 176 -14.31 -59.72 21.37
N CYS A 177 -14.05 -58.88 20.37
CA CYS A 177 -13.82 -57.45 20.55
C CYS A 177 -14.93 -56.68 19.84
N VAL A 178 -15.62 -55.81 20.58
CA VAL A 178 -16.58 -54.87 20.00
C VAL A 178 -15.88 -53.53 19.84
N GLU A 179 -15.79 -53.06 18.59
CA GLU A 179 -15.14 -51.80 18.22
C GLU A 179 -16.18 -50.71 17.95
N THR A 180 -16.07 -49.57 18.61
CA THR A 180 -16.85 -48.37 18.30
C THR A 180 -15.92 -47.27 17.79
N LYS A 181 -16.05 -46.92 16.51
CA LYS A 181 -15.19 -45.95 15.81
C LYS A 181 -15.87 -44.60 15.65
N THR A 182 -15.11 -43.52 15.83
CA THR A 182 -15.55 -42.14 15.62
C THR A 182 -14.73 -41.52 14.50
N TYR A 183 -15.42 -40.89 13.54
CA TYR A 183 -14.79 -40.24 12.39
C TYR A 183 -15.04 -38.73 12.39
N ASP A 184 -14.12 -37.97 11.82
CA ASP A 184 -14.33 -36.55 11.53
C ASP A 184 -15.20 -36.32 10.27
N ALA A 185 -15.47 -35.06 9.95
CA ALA A 185 -16.26 -34.67 8.78
C ALA A 185 -15.65 -35.09 7.42
N ASN A 186 -14.35 -35.41 7.39
CA ASN A 186 -13.63 -35.89 6.21
C ASN A 186 -13.47 -37.42 6.21
N ASN A 187 -14.23 -38.14 7.05
CA ASN A 187 -14.21 -39.59 7.20
C ASN A 187 -12.85 -40.16 7.67
N LYS A 188 -12.11 -39.39 8.49
CA LYS A 188 -10.85 -39.83 9.11
C LYS A 188 -11.09 -40.31 10.55
N LEU A 189 -10.47 -41.42 10.94
CA LEU A 189 -10.65 -42.05 12.25
C LEU A 189 -9.99 -41.20 13.36
N THR A 190 -10.77 -40.67 14.30
CA THR A 190 -10.28 -39.80 15.38
C THR A 190 -10.36 -40.43 16.76
N ALA A 191 -11.23 -41.42 16.96
CA ALA A 191 -11.26 -42.20 18.20
C ALA A 191 -11.77 -43.63 17.97
N ILE A 192 -11.36 -44.55 18.85
CA ILE A 192 -11.88 -45.92 18.92
C ILE A 192 -12.06 -46.35 20.38
N ASN A 193 -13.15 -47.04 20.67
CA ASN A 193 -13.40 -47.74 21.93
C ASN A 193 -13.44 -49.25 21.67
N LEU A 194 -12.61 -50.00 22.40
CA LEU A 194 -12.43 -51.44 22.29
C LEU A 194 -12.97 -52.11 23.56
N LYS A 195 -13.94 -53.01 23.41
CA LYS A 195 -14.49 -53.80 24.52
C LYS A 195 -14.24 -55.28 24.29
N PHE A 196 -13.46 -55.89 25.17
CA PHE A 196 -13.10 -57.30 25.09
C PHE A 196 -14.01 -58.15 25.98
N TYR A 197 -14.52 -59.22 25.38
CA TYR A 197 -15.38 -60.21 26.00
C TYR A 197 -14.79 -61.60 25.84
N TYR A 198 -15.02 -62.45 26.84
CA TYR A 198 -14.73 -63.88 26.76
C TYR A 198 -15.99 -64.70 27.06
N THR A 199 -16.27 -65.69 26.22
CA THR A 199 -17.36 -66.64 26.41
C THR A 199 -16.81 -67.94 26.97
N PHE A 200 -17.21 -68.27 28.20
CA PHE A 200 -16.78 -69.51 28.84
C PHE A 200 -17.46 -70.72 28.21
N THR A 201 -16.70 -71.78 27.97
CA THR A 201 -17.19 -73.07 27.45
C THR A 201 -17.10 -74.15 28.53
N ASP A 202 -17.47 -75.39 28.24
CA ASP A 202 -17.40 -76.55 29.14
C ASP A 202 -15.96 -77.12 29.31
N GLN A 203 -14.96 -76.34 28.93
CA GLN A 203 -13.54 -76.69 28.95
C GLN A 203 -12.88 -76.43 30.32
N GLU A 204 -11.71 -77.03 30.55
CA GLU A 204 -10.85 -76.73 31.72
C GLU A 204 -10.32 -75.29 31.69
N SER A 205 -9.80 -74.82 32.85
CA SER A 205 -9.20 -73.50 32.97
C SER A 205 -8.01 -73.31 32.00
N ILE A 206 -7.95 -72.14 31.35
CA ILE A 206 -6.97 -71.83 30.30
C ILE A 206 -6.03 -70.74 30.79
N TYR A 207 -4.72 -70.94 30.58
CA TYR A 207 -3.68 -70.04 31.06
C TYR A 207 -2.75 -69.61 29.93
N GLY A 208 -2.20 -68.40 30.04
CA GLY A 208 -1.15 -67.89 29.14
C GLY A 208 -1.66 -67.33 27.81
N ASN A 209 -2.94 -66.92 27.77
CA ASN A 209 -3.52 -66.29 26.58
C ASN A 209 -3.01 -64.84 26.44
N ASN A 210 -2.80 -64.37 25.21
CA ASN A 210 -2.28 -63.04 24.94
C ASN A 210 -3.13 -62.35 23.86
N ILE A 211 -3.51 -61.12 24.15
CA ILE A 211 -4.22 -60.22 23.23
C ILE A 211 -3.26 -59.09 22.92
N ASN A 212 -2.82 -58.97 21.67
CA ASN A 212 -1.92 -57.92 21.23
C ASN A 212 -2.71 -56.92 20.37
N VAL A 213 -2.78 -55.67 20.81
CA VAL A 213 -3.37 -54.56 20.07
C VAL A 213 -2.26 -53.67 19.54
N THR A 214 -2.15 -53.60 18.22
CA THR A 214 -1.26 -52.66 17.54
C THR A 214 -2.01 -51.39 17.21
N ILE A 215 -1.58 -50.31 17.85
CA ILE A 215 -2.15 -48.97 17.70
C ILE A 215 -1.44 -48.28 16.54
N PRO A 216 -2.18 -47.84 15.51
CA PRO A 216 -1.61 -47.22 14.32
C PRO A 216 -1.05 -45.82 14.64
N ALA A 217 -0.10 -45.36 13.82
CA ALA A 217 0.43 -44.01 13.95
C ALA A 217 -0.66 -42.96 13.68
N THR A 218 -0.50 -41.78 14.29
CA THR A 218 -1.33 -40.61 14.00
C THR A 218 -0.64 -39.67 13.02
N GLU A 219 -1.39 -39.06 12.13
CA GLU A 219 -0.93 -38.00 11.22
C GLU A 219 -1.72 -36.71 11.44
N ALA A 220 -1.06 -35.57 11.24
CA ALA A 220 -1.73 -34.28 11.34
C ALA A 220 -2.75 -34.12 10.20
N THR A 221 -3.94 -33.65 10.53
CA THR A 221 -4.89 -33.17 9.53
C THR A 221 -4.27 -31.97 8.83
N TYR A 222 -3.94 -32.14 7.55
CA TYR A 222 -3.48 -31.04 6.71
C TYR A 222 -4.57 -29.97 6.64
N VAL A 223 -4.35 -28.84 7.32
CA VAL A 223 -5.16 -27.64 7.18
C VAL A 223 -4.38 -26.72 6.27
N ASP A 224 -4.91 -26.43 5.09
CA ASP A 224 -4.36 -25.37 4.24
C ASP A 224 -4.37 -24.09 5.06
N VAL A 225 -3.17 -23.60 5.41
CA VAL A 225 -3.06 -22.30 6.06
C VAL A 225 -3.34 -21.28 4.97
N ASN A 226 -4.61 -20.89 4.87
CA ASN A 226 -5.07 -19.84 4.00
C ASN A 226 -4.42 -18.52 4.43
N LYS A 227 -3.70 -17.89 3.49
CA LYS A 227 -2.88 -16.71 3.74
C LYS A 227 -3.27 -15.54 2.85
N ILE A 228 -3.08 -14.34 3.38
CA ILE A 228 -3.01 -13.12 2.58
C ILE A 228 -1.61 -13.04 1.98
N ARG A 229 -1.55 -12.89 0.65
CA ARG A 229 -0.32 -13.07 -0.11
C ARG A 229 0.30 -11.75 -0.56
N ASN A 230 -0.51 -10.76 -0.91
CA ASN A 230 -0.04 -9.53 -1.55
C ASN A 230 -1.12 -8.44 -1.50
N TYR A 231 -0.77 -7.20 -1.85
CA TYR A 231 -1.72 -6.16 -2.26
C TYR A 231 -1.16 -5.35 -3.44
N SER A 232 -2.02 -4.61 -4.13
CA SER A 232 -1.64 -3.66 -5.18
C SER A 232 -2.55 -2.43 -5.20
N LEU A 233 -1.98 -1.24 -5.45
CA LEU A 233 -2.76 -0.05 -5.78
C LEU A 233 -3.18 -0.12 -7.27
N LEU A 234 -4.48 -0.20 -7.55
CA LEU A 234 -4.98 -0.36 -8.93
C LEU A 234 -4.67 0.85 -9.82
N ASN A 235 -4.58 2.05 -9.23
CA ASN A 235 -4.26 3.29 -9.95
C ASN A 235 -2.75 3.60 -9.97
N GLY A 236 -1.89 2.63 -9.63
CA GLY A 236 -0.44 2.61 -9.84
C GLY A 236 0.40 3.60 -9.02
N SER A 237 -0.10 4.81 -8.76
CA SER A 237 0.59 5.86 -8.02
C SER A 237 0.08 5.95 -6.58
N ASN A 238 1.02 6.04 -5.64
CA ASN A 238 0.76 6.38 -4.23
C ASN A 238 0.67 7.90 -4.00
N LEU A 239 0.65 8.71 -5.06
CA LEU A 239 0.51 10.16 -5.00
C LEU A 239 -0.95 10.58 -5.25
N VAL A 240 -1.39 11.59 -4.51
CA VAL A 240 -2.71 12.22 -4.60
C VAL A 240 -2.53 13.74 -4.71
N GLY A 241 -3.30 14.38 -5.59
CA GLY A 241 -3.31 15.84 -5.73
C GLY A 241 -4.04 16.57 -4.58
N GLU A 242 -4.00 17.90 -4.61
CA GLU A 242 -4.60 18.75 -3.57
C GLU A 242 -6.11 18.53 -3.44
N SER A 243 -6.82 18.26 -4.54
CA SER A 243 -8.27 18.05 -4.57
C SER A 243 -8.75 16.79 -3.85
N GLY A 244 -7.82 15.93 -3.42
CA GLY A 244 -8.17 14.59 -2.97
C GLY A 244 -8.54 13.68 -4.13
N GLU A 245 -8.42 12.37 -3.90
CA GLU A 245 -8.72 11.33 -4.87
C GLU A 245 -9.18 10.06 -4.15
N VAL A 246 -9.95 9.23 -4.85
CA VAL A 246 -10.23 7.86 -4.40
C VAL A 246 -9.15 6.94 -4.96
N LYS A 247 -8.43 6.24 -4.08
CA LYS A 247 -7.50 5.18 -4.45
C LYS A 247 -8.10 3.82 -4.11
N THR A 248 -7.96 2.84 -4.99
CA THR A 248 -8.41 1.47 -4.71
C THR A 248 -7.20 0.57 -4.46
N VAL A 249 -7.19 -0.07 -3.29
CA VAL A 249 -6.22 -1.10 -2.93
C VAL A 249 -6.87 -2.45 -3.11
N ARG A 250 -6.27 -3.28 -3.95
CA ARG A 250 -6.66 -4.68 -4.15
C ARG A 250 -5.79 -5.57 -3.27
N ILE A 251 -6.42 -6.38 -2.44
CA ILE A 251 -5.76 -7.33 -1.53
C ILE A 251 -5.93 -8.74 -2.07
N TYR A 252 -4.86 -9.54 -2.11
CA TYR A 252 -4.87 -10.90 -2.66
C TYR A 252 -4.64 -11.93 -1.55
N GLY A 253 -5.40 -13.02 -1.58
CA GLY A 253 -5.24 -14.11 -0.62
C GLY A 253 -5.99 -15.36 -1.03
N ASN A 254 -5.82 -16.42 -0.25
CA ASN A 254 -6.64 -17.63 -0.41
C ASN A 254 -8.10 -17.32 -0.04
N PRO A 255 -9.10 -17.85 -0.78
CA PRO A 255 -10.50 -17.78 -0.36
C PRO A 255 -10.67 -18.20 1.10
N THR A 256 -11.65 -17.63 1.79
CA THR A 256 -11.93 -17.83 3.22
C THR A 256 -10.91 -17.27 4.22
N THR A 257 -9.73 -16.79 3.78
CA THR A 257 -8.82 -16.06 4.68
C THR A 257 -9.49 -14.79 5.19
N THR A 258 -9.42 -14.49 6.48
CA THR A 258 -9.92 -13.23 7.01
C THR A 258 -8.83 -12.17 7.10
N PHE A 259 -9.15 -10.89 6.96
CA PHE A 259 -8.21 -9.79 7.15
C PHE A 259 -8.92 -8.51 7.57
N THR A 260 -8.15 -7.51 8.01
CA THR A 260 -8.59 -6.14 8.29
C THR A 260 -7.57 -5.16 7.75
N MET A 261 -8.02 -3.97 7.37
CA MET A 261 -7.14 -2.86 7.03
C MET A 261 -7.45 -1.68 7.94
N ALA A 262 -6.41 -1.07 8.51
CA ALA A 262 -6.51 0.10 9.37
C ALA A 262 -5.85 1.30 8.71
N SER A 263 -6.50 2.46 8.79
CA SER A 263 -5.93 3.77 8.48
C SER A 263 -5.58 4.49 9.77
N ALA A 264 -4.37 5.02 9.86
CA ALA A 264 -3.97 5.90 10.96
C ALA A 264 -4.54 7.33 10.83
N ASN A 265 -5.19 7.64 9.71
CA ASN A 265 -5.62 8.99 9.34
C ASN A 265 -7.14 9.18 9.44
N GLY A 266 -7.82 8.35 10.24
CA GLY A 266 -9.26 8.45 10.49
C GLY A 266 -10.10 7.56 9.59
N ALA A 267 -11.41 7.83 9.56
CA ALA A 267 -12.37 7.04 8.82
C ALA A 267 -12.40 7.43 7.33
N ILE A 268 -11.56 6.78 6.54
CA ILE A 268 -11.40 7.04 5.10
C ILE A 268 -11.43 5.76 4.24
N LEU A 269 -11.66 4.60 4.87
CA LEU A 269 -11.75 3.31 4.19
C LEU A 269 -13.21 2.98 3.90
N ASP A 270 -13.48 2.55 2.67
CA ASP A 270 -14.78 2.05 2.23
C ASP A 270 -14.58 0.68 1.59
N ILE A 271 -15.27 -0.33 2.13
CA ILE A 271 -15.21 -1.72 1.66
C ILE A 271 -16.23 -2.02 0.57
N GLY A 272 -17.06 -1.05 0.21
CA GLY A 272 -18.04 -1.13 -0.87
C GLY A 272 -19.21 -2.07 -0.58
N ASN A 273 -20.39 -1.63 -1.03
CA ASN A 273 -21.48 -2.51 -1.44
C ASN A 273 -21.91 -2.02 -2.82
N VAL A 274 -21.10 -2.19 -3.86
CA VAL A 274 -21.48 -1.73 -5.21
C VAL A 274 -22.37 -2.79 -5.84
N VAL A 275 -23.65 -2.75 -5.48
CA VAL A 275 -24.73 -3.36 -6.24
C VAL A 275 -25.42 -2.22 -6.99
N ASP A 276 -25.27 -2.18 -8.30
CA ASP A 276 -26.05 -1.39 -9.26
C ASP A 276 -26.40 0.07 -8.88
N ASN A 277 -25.51 1.03 -9.16
CA ASN A 277 -25.84 2.46 -9.41
C ASN A 277 -26.81 3.18 -8.44
N VAL A 278 -27.02 2.69 -7.21
CA VAL A 278 -27.75 3.38 -6.15
C VAL A 278 -26.74 3.78 -5.09
N PHE A 279 -26.64 5.08 -4.82
CA PHE A 279 -25.89 5.63 -3.69
C PHE A 279 -26.57 5.24 -2.38
N ASP A 280 -26.44 3.98 -1.95
CA ASP A 280 -26.56 3.67 -0.53
C ASP A 280 -25.42 4.38 0.21
N ALA A 281 -25.70 4.85 1.43
CA ALA A 281 -24.79 5.68 2.20
C ALA A 281 -23.40 5.04 2.32
N ILE A 282 -22.38 5.71 1.77
CA ILE A 282 -20.98 5.29 1.91
C ILE A 282 -20.64 5.23 3.41
N GLN A 283 -20.22 4.06 3.89
CA GLN A 283 -19.79 3.90 5.27
C GLN A 283 -18.27 3.92 5.34
N PHE A 284 -17.75 4.89 6.09
CA PHE A 284 -16.31 5.03 6.30
C PHE A 284 -15.85 4.34 7.58
N TYR A 285 -14.70 3.66 7.48
CA TYR A 285 -14.04 2.98 8.58
C TYR A 285 -12.63 3.53 8.79
N SER A 286 -12.22 3.66 10.06
CA SER A 286 -10.81 3.82 10.41
C SER A 286 -10.10 2.46 10.39
N THR A 287 -10.78 1.42 10.86
CA THR A 287 -10.37 0.02 10.69
C THR A 287 -11.56 -0.74 10.13
N THR A 288 -11.37 -1.43 9.01
CA THR A 288 -12.44 -2.24 8.42
C THR A 288 -12.89 -3.32 9.41
N PRO A 289 -14.16 -3.78 9.34
CA PRO A 289 -14.54 -5.02 10.00
C PRO A 289 -13.68 -6.19 9.48
N THR A 290 -13.76 -7.35 10.13
CA THR A 290 -13.12 -8.56 9.62
C THR A 290 -13.74 -8.95 8.29
N ILE A 291 -12.97 -8.80 7.21
CA ILE A 291 -13.37 -9.15 5.84
C ILE A 291 -12.95 -10.59 5.58
N THR A 292 -13.84 -11.39 4.99
CA THR A 292 -13.51 -12.74 4.53
C THR A 292 -13.20 -12.70 3.03
N MET A 293 -12.05 -13.25 2.63
CA MET A 293 -11.61 -13.27 1.24
C MET A 293 -12.61 -14.06 0.38
N PRO A 294 -13.16 -13.46 -0.69
CA PRO A 294 -14.12 -14.12 -1.58
C PRO A 294 -13.45 -15.21 -2.43
N ALA A 295 -14.28 -16.01 -3.11
CA ALA A 295 -13.82 -17.09 -4.00
C ALA A 295 -12.93 -16.61 -5.15
N THR A 296 -13.00 -15.34 -5.53
CA THR A 296 -12.15 -14.71 -6.56
C THR A 296 -10.69 -14.58 -6.14
N GLY A 297 -10.37 -14.73 -4.84
CA GLY A 297 -9.00 -14.63 -4.31
C GLY A 297 -8.48 -13.19 -4.19
N TYR A 298 -9.33 -12.18 -4.40
CA TYR A 298 -9.01 -10.78 -4.14
C TYR A 298 -10.20 -9.99 -3.59
N PHE A 299 -9.92 -8.91 -2.87
CA PHE A 299 -10.92 -7.95 -2.37
C PHE A 299 -10.42 -6.52 -2.57
N ASP A 300 -11.31 -5.63 -3.02
CA ASP A 300 -10.99 -4.22 -3.29
C ASP A 300 -11.49 -3.33 -2.15
N ILE A 301 -10.64 -2.43 -1.66
CA ILE A 301 -11.00 -1.41 -0.68
C ILE A 301 -10.72 -0.05 -1.29
N ASN A 302 -11.72 0.82 -1.26
CA ASN A 302 -11.60 2.21 -1.67
C ASN A 302 -11.10 3.05 -0.50
N ILE A 303 -10.18 3.95 -0.79
CA ILE A 303 -9.55 4.88 0.16
C ILE A 303 -9.90 6.29 -0.32
N TYR A 304 -10.71 6.99 0.45
CA TYR A 304 -11.18 8.34 0.14
C TYR A 304 -10.26 9.37 0.78
N ILE A 305 -9.30 9.86 0.00
CA ILE A 305 -8.38 10.89 0.46
C ILE A 305 -9.07 12.26 0.29
N PRO A 306 -9.31 13.01 1.39
CA PRO A 306 -9.96 14.33 1.30
C PRO A 306 -9.05 15.36 0.65
N GLU A 307 -9.60 16.51 0.26
CA GLU A 307 -8.78 17.64 -0.18
C GLU A 307 -7.89 18.17 0.94
N SER A 308 -6.66 18.58 0.60
CA SER A 308 -5.72 19.18 1.54
C SER A 308 -4.77 20.12 0.81
N SER A 309 -4.71 21.38 1.27
CA SER A 309 -3.76 22.40 0.80
C SER A 309 -2.36 22.23 1.40
N SER A 310 -2.08 21.09 2.03
CA SER A 310 -0.82 20.78 2.72
C SER A 310 -0.36 19.36 2.38
N ASN A 311 0.94 19.11 2.50
CA ASN A 311 1.48 17.76 2.33
C ASN A 311 1.03 16.86 3.49
N VAL A 312 0.34 15.76 3.17
CA VAL A 312 -0.17 14.79 4.15
C VAL A 312 0.29 13.39 3.78
N THR A 313 0.77 12.64 4.77
CA THR A 313 1.09 11.21 4.61
C THR A 313 -0.01 10.38 5.25
N TYR A 314 -0.63 9.52 4.44
CA TYR A 314 -1.64 8.55 4.87
C TYR A 314 -0.99 7.19 5.09
N THR A 315 -1.20 6.61 6.26
CA THR A 315 -0.61 5.32 6.66
C THR A 315 -1.67 4.27 6.78
N PHE A 316 -1.42 3.10 6.18
CA PHE A 316 -2.33 1.97 6.17
C PHE A 316 -1.63 0.69 6.61
N THR A 317 -2.27 -0.05 7.51
CA THR A 317 -1.74 -1.30 8.04
C THR A 317 -2.70 -2.43 7.70
N LEU A 318 -2.19 -3.45 7.02
CA LEU A 318 -2.90 -4.70 6.80
C LEU A 318 -2.66 -5.64 7.97
N ALA A 319 -3.74 -6.14 8.56
CA ALA A 319 -3.71 -7.05 9.70
C ALA A 319 -4.77 -8.15 9.52
N GLY A 320 -4.83 -9.10 10.46
CA GLY A 320 -5.75 -10.22 10.38
C GLY A 320 -5.36 -11.26 9.33
N GLY A 321 -5.82 -12.49 9.53
CA GLY A 321 -5.39 -13.65 8.74
C GLY A 321 -3.92 -13.99 8.95
N ASN A 322 -3.52 -15.17 8.50
CA ASN A 322 -2.10 -15.49 8.42
C ASN A 322 -1.52 -14.71 7.23
N LEU A 323 -0.85 -13.59 7.46
CA LEU A 323 -0.03 -12.95 6.42
C LEU A 323 1.07 -13.93 5.99
N ILE A 324 1.37 -14.02 4.70
CA ILE A 324 2.53 -14.79 4.25
C ILE A 324 3.81 -14.19 4.85
N ASN A 325 4.74 -15.07 5.28
CA ASN A 325 6.02 -14.67 5.88
C ASN A 325 7.17 -15.23 5.02
N PRO A 326 8.04 -14.39 4.46
CA PRO A 326 8.01 -12.92 4.49
C PRO A 326 6.84 -12.34 3.65
N PHE A 327 6.27 -11.21 4.11
CA PHE A 327 5.23 -10.52 3.35
C PHE A 327 5.91 -9.72 2.21
N PRO A 328 5.49 -9.90 0.95
CA PRO A 328 6.24 -9.37 -0.20
C PRO A 328 6.11 -7.86 -0.38
N GLN A 329 5.13 -7.21 0.25
CA GLN A 329 4.92 -5.77 0.16
C GLN A 329 5.27 -5.08 1.48
N PRO A 330 5.59 -3.77 1.45
CA PRO A 330 5.65 -2.97 2.66
C PRO A 330 4.33 -3.02 3.43
N ASN A 331 4.40 -3.31 4.72
CA ASN A 331 3.25 -3.23 5.62
C ASN A 331 3.77 -2.70 6.98
N PRO A 332 3.41 -1.48 7.40
CA PRO A 332 2.43 -0.57 6.78
C PRO A 332 2.88 0.01 5.42
N PHE A 333 1.90 0.49 4.64
CA PHE A 333 2.11 1.21 3.38
C PHE A 333 1.59 2.64 3.45
N TYR A 334 2.04 3.48 2.51
CA TYR A 334 1.81 4.92 2.55
C TYR A 334 1.25 5.46 1.25
N ILE A 335 0.33 6.42 1.35
CA ILE A 335 -0.14 7.29 0.26
C ILE A 335 0.22 8.72 0.63
N TYR A 336 0.78 9.48 -0.30
CA TYR A 336 1.21 10.86 -0.08
C TYR A 336 0.33 11.81 -0.85
N GLN A 337 -0.36 12.68 -0.14
CA GLN A 337 -1.02 13.83 -0.73
C GLN A 337 -0.06 15.01 -0.72
N LYS A 338 0.05 15.68 -1.87
CA LYS A 338 0.93 16.83 -2.03
C LYS A 338 0.12 18.07 -2.36
N ALA A 339 0.48 19.19 -1.73
CA ALA A 339 -0.07 20.49 -2.06
C ALA A 339 0.36 20.90 -3.48
N LYS A 340 -0.37 21.85 -4.09
CA LYS A 340 0.06 22.44 -5.36
C LYS A 340 1.37 23.19 -5.22
N VAL A 341 2.12 23.19 -6.32
CA VAL A 341 3.38 23.92 -6.47
C VAL A 341 3.19 25.13 -7.37
N ASN A 342 3.85 26.22 -7.00
CA ASN A 342 3.88 27.47 -7.74
C ASN A 342 5.22 27.59 -8.47
N LEU A 343 5.15 27.65 -9.80
CA LEU A 343 6.26 28.05 -10.64
C LEU A 343 6.11 29.54 -10.94
N THR A 344 7.03 30.35 -10.40
CA THR A 344 7.03 31.80 -10.57
C THR A 344 8.06 32.19 -11.61
N PHE A 345 7.68 33.01 -12.57
CA PHE A 345 8.57 33.49 -13.63
C PHE A 345 8.71 35.00 -13.52
N THR A 346 9.95 35.48 -13.42
CA THR A 346 10.29 36.90 -13.28
C THR A 346 11.40 37.28 -14.25
N ALA A 347 11.60 38.56 -14.49
CA ALA A 347 12.76 39.09 -15.20
C ALA A 347 13.37 40.26 -14.42
N SER A 348 14.70 40.34 -14.38
CA SER A 348 15.40 41.43 -13.72
C SER A 348 16.77 41.68 -14.34
N GLY A 349 17.29 42.90 -14.18
CA GLY A 349 18.60 43.29 -14.67
C GLY A 349 19.05 44.60 -14.01
N ALA A 350 20.36 44.77 -13.84
CA ALA A 350 20.91 45.99 -13.26
C ALA A 350 20.71 47.19 -14.20
N ASN A 351 20.32 48.35 -13.65
CA ASN A 351 20.04 49.60 -14.39
C ASN A 351 18.94 49.50 -15.46
N MET A 352 18.15 48.42 -15.46
CA MET A 352 17.01 48.21 -16.34
C MET A 352 15.71 48.43 -15.57
N ILE A 353 14.71 48.97 -16.25
CA ILE A 353 13.33 49.00 -15.75
C ILE A 353 12.56 47.94 -16.52
N VAL A 354 12.04 46.94 -15.81
CA VAL A 354 11.11 45.96 -16.36
C VAL A 354 9.70 46.48 -16.14
N SER A 355 8.99 46.77 -17.24
CA SER A 355 7.64 47.31 -17.22
C SER A 355 6.68 46.43 -18.04
N ASN A 356 5.39 46.69 -17.88
CA ASN A 356 4.34 45.91 -18.49
C ASN A 356 4.12 46.33 -19.96
N VAL A 357 4.24 45.40 -20.91
CA VAL A 357 3.42 45.48 -22.14
C VAL A 357 2.06 44.88 -21.79
N LEU A 358 0.96 45.46 -22.28
CA LEU A 358 -0.36 44.82 -22.11
C LEU A 358 -0.38 43.48 -22.89
N PRO A 359 -0.86 42.37 -22.30
CA PRO A 359 -1.31 42.21 -20.92
C PRO A 359 -0.12 42.07 -19.95
N SER A 360 -0.18 42.86 -18.88
CA SER A 360 0.86 43.12 -17.89
C SER A 360 1.41 41.89 -17.17
N GLN A 361 2.70 41.59 -17.33
CA GLN A 361 3.40 40.65 -16.46
C GLN A 361 4.84 41.13 -16.20
N THR A 362 5.13 41.66 -15.00
CA THR A 362 6.49 41.74 -14.45
C THR A 362 6.89 40.43 -13.77
N SER A 363 5.87 39.68 -13.34
CA SER A 363 5.93 38.31 -12.90
C SER A 363 4.63 37.60 -13.25
N PHE A 364 4.67 36.29 -13.36
CA PHE A 364 3.47 35.47 -13.38
C PHE A 364 3.73 34.15 -12.67
N VAL A 365 2.67 33.58 -12.11
CA VAL A 365 2.69 32.34 -11.36
C VAL A 365 1.82 31.33 -12.08
N LYS A 366 2.34 30.13 -12.25
CA LYS A 366 1.54 28.98 -12.65
C LYS A 366 1.51 27.96 -11.51
N THR A 367 0.32 27.51 -11.18
CA THR A 367 0.05 26.62 -10.05
C THR A 367 -0.41 25.26 -10.57
N PHE A 368 0.25 24.20 -10.13
CA PHE A 368 0.01 22.83 -10.60
C PHE A 368 0.09 21.82 -9.48
N ASP A 369 -0.48 20.63 -9.68
CA ASP A 369 -0.32 19.54 -8.74
C ASP A 369 1.15 19.06 -8.73
N ALA A 370 1.71 18.89 -7.54
CA ALA A 370 3.09 18.44 -7.38
C ALA A 370 3.34 17.07 -8.03
N ASN A 371 4.54 16.86 -8.58
CA ASN A 371 4.95 15.59 -9.22
C ASN A 371 3.99 15.10 -10.30
N SER A 372 3.37 16.02 -11.04
CA SER A 372 2.46 15.70 -12.13
C SER A 372 3.02 16.15 -13.47
N GLN A 373 2.35 15.77 -14.57
CA GLN A 373 2.68 16.22 -15.91
C GLN A 373 1.51 17.00 -16.51
N PRO A 374 1.75 17.95 -17.43
CA PRO A 374 0.69 18.63 -18.14
C PRO A 374 -0.20 17.61 -18.87
N ASN A 375 -1.51 17.68 -18.67
CA ASN A 375 -2.42 16.86 -19.47
C ASN A 375 -2.46 17.38 -20.92
N SER A 376 -2.51 16.47 -21.89
CA SER A 376 -2.53 16.83 -23.32
C SER A 376 -3.87 17.45 -23.75
N SER A 377 -4.91 17.36 -22.93
CA SER A 377 -6.26 17.86 -23.18
C SER A 377 -6.47 19.35 -22.84
N ILE A 378 -5.56 19.98 -22.08
CA ILE A 378 -5.61 21.42 -21.75
C ILE A 378 -4.44 22.14 -22.42
N SER A 379 -4.73 22.89 -23.48
CA SER A 379 -3.71 23.52 -24.35
C SER A 379 -2.78 24.53 -23.66
N THR A 380 -3.13 25.02 -22.46
CA THR A 380 -2.35 26.03 -21.72
C THR A 380 -1.55 25.47 -20.55
N ALA A 381 -1.75 24.20 -20.18
CA ALA A 381 -1.11 23.59 -19.00
C ALA A 381 0.41 23.50 -19.16
N SER A 382 0.89 23.14 -20.35
CA SER A 382 2.31 23.08 -20.69
C SER A 382 2.91 24.42 -21.13
N GLN A 383 2.12 25.38 -21.64
CA GLN A 383 2.67 26.58 -22.27
C GLN A 383 3.07 27.66 -21.27
N VAL A 384 4.30 28.16 -21.33
CA VAL A 384 4.83 29.28 -20.54
C VAL A 384 5.12 30.42 -21.50
N ASN A 385 4.09 31.20 -21.84
CA ASN A 385 4.25 32.38 -22.69
C ASN A 385 4.49 33.60 -21.81
N TYR A 386 5.63 34.26 -22.00
CA TYR A 386 5.99 35.48 -21.27
C TYR A 386 6.24 36.63 -22.24
N ASN A 387 6.00 37.85 -21.76
CA ASN A 387 6.16 39.10 -22.51
C ASN A 387 6.58 40.23 -21.56
N PHE A 388 7.88 40.47 -21.46
CA PHE A 388 8.45 41.53 -20.63
C PHE A 388 8.83 42.74 -21.48
N LYS A 389 8.45 43.95 -21.05
CA LYS A 389 9.03 45.18 -21.60
C LYS A 389 10.26 45.56 -20.78
N VAL A 390 11.36 45.84 -21.45
CA VAL A 390 12.58 46.32 -20.79
C VAL A 390 12.93 47.67 -21.37
N THR A 391 13.14 48.65 -20.49
CA THR A 391 13.62 49.98 -20.87
C THR A 391 14.88 50.29 -20.07
N GLY A 392 15.87 50.91 -20.73
CA GLY A 392 16.95 51.57 -20.00
C GLY A 392 16.42 52.78 -19.23
N ASN A 393 17.27 53.42 -18.42
CA ASN A 393 16.96 54.77 -17.99
C ASN A 393 16.91 55.70 -19.20
N THR A 394 16.23 56.84 -19.05
CA THR A 394 15.91 57.70 -20.18
C THR A 394 17.17 58.14 -20.93
N GLY A 395 17.26 57.78 -22.20
CA GLY A 395 18.40 58.07 -23.06
C GLY A 395 19.55 57.08 -23.02
N GLN A 396 19.35 55.87 -22.51
CA GLN A 396 20.28 54.76 -22.67
C GLN A 396 19.91 53.92 -23.89
N LEU A 397 20.92 53.55 -24.69
CA LEU A 397 20.73 52.57 -25.76
C LEU A 397 20.74 51.16 -25.16
N LEU A 398 19.79 50.35 -25.60
CA LEU A 398 19.79 48.92 -25.38
C LEU A 398 20.41 48.25 -26.60
N THR A 399 21.33 47.34 -26.35
CA THR A 399 21.92 46.48 -27.38
C THR A 399 21.60 45.04 -27.02
N LEU A 400 21.34 44.21 -28.04
CA LEU A 400 21.11 42.79 -27.84
C LEU A 400 22.46 42.08 -27.82
N ASN A 401 22.70 41.30 -26.77
CA ASN A 401 24.00 40.69 -26.53
C ASN A 401 24.36 39.58 -27.52
N ASN A 402 23.38 39.02 -28.22
CA ASN A 402 23.57 38.09 -29.32
C ASN A 402 22.31 38.06 -30.20
N GLN A 403 22.45 38.41 -31.47
CA GLN A 403 21.34 38.41 -32.44
C GLN A 403 21.03 37.02 -33.03
N ASP A 404 21.86 35.99 -32.80
CA ASP A 404 21.86 34.82 -33.71
C ASP A 404 22.00 33.43 -33.08
N SER A 405 21.58 33.22 -31.83
CA SER A 405 21.43 31.85 -31.33
C SER A 405 20.30 31.75 -30.33
N ALA A 406 19.23 31.07 -30.72
CA ALA A 406 18.24 30.52 -29.80
C ALA A 406 18.98 29.63 -28.80
N GLY A 407 19.30 30.14 -27.61
CA GLY A 407 20.08 29.39 -26.65
C GLY A 407 20.54 30.23 -25.48
N TYR A 408 19.80 30.12 -24.39
CA TYR A 408 20.24 30.46 -23.03
C TYR A 408 20.43 31.94 -22.74
N ALA A 409 19.32 32.67 -22.66
CA ALA A 409 19.28 33.65 -21.59
C ALA A 409 19.41 32.91 -20.24
N THR A 410 20.16 33.47 -19.30
CA THR A 410 20.40 32.85 -18.00
C THR A 410 19.15 33.00 -17.12
N TRP A 411 18.23 32.07 -17.25
CA TRP A 411 17.22 31.86 -16.23
C TRP A 411 17.89 31.25 -15.00
N SER A 412 17.57 31.78 -13.82
CA SER A 412 17.93 31.13 -12.56
C SER A 412 17.32 29.73 -12.52
N ASN A 413 18.03 28.81 -11.86
CA ASN A 413 17.57 27.44 -11.62
C ASN A 413 17.36 26.56 -12.86
N LEU A 414 17.69 26.99 -14.08
CA LEU A 414 17.63 26.11 -15.27
C LEU A 414 18.86 25.23 -15.48
N ASN A 415 20.01 25.60 -14.91
CA ASN A 415 21.24 24.84 -15.08
C ASN A 415 21.24 23.60 -14.16
N ASP A 416 21.64 22.47 -14.74
CA ASP A 416 21.95 21.26 -13.98
C ASP A 416 23.45 21.19 -13.71
N ALA A 417 23.81 20.64 -12.55
CA ALA A 417 25.17 20.21 -12.28
C ALA A 417 25.28 18.71 -12.59
N ASP A 418 25.82 18.38 -13.75
CA ASP A 418 26.06 17.00 -14.17
C ASP A 418 27.46 16.54 -13.78
N THR A 419 27.56 15.33 -13.25
CA THR A 419 28.82 14.72 -12.83
C THR A 419 28.72 13.19 -12.89
N GLN A 420 29.78 12.50 -12.50
CA GLN A 420 29.82 11.03 -12.46
C GLN A 420 30.23 10.52 -11.09
N THR A 421 29.71 9.35 -10.70
CA THR A 421 30.18 8.67 -9.50
C THR A 421 31.63 8.19 -9.67
N THR A 422 32.48 8.36 -8.66
CA THR A 422 33.88 7.88 -8.68
C THR A 422 34.03 6.44 -8.23
N SER A 423 33.06 5.92 -7.49
CA SER A 423 32.99 4.53 -7.04
C SER A 423 31.54 4.05 -6.97
N ALA A 424 31.35 2.74 -6.83
CA ALA A 424 30.02 2.17 -6.65
C ALA A 424 29.43 2.60 -5.29
N VAL A 425 28.15 2.97 -5.28
CA VAL A 425 27.38 3.22 -4.07
C VAL A 425 26.64 1.94 -3.73
N THR A 426 26.77 1.46 -2.49
CA THR A 426 26.07 0.24 -2.04
C THR A 426 25.30 0.55 -0.78
N ASN A 427 23.97 0.45 -0.85
CA ASN A 427 23.05 0.69 0.26
C ASN A 427 23.40 1.93 1.10
N SER A 428 23.60 3.07 0.43
CA SER A 428 24.03 4.33 1.05
C SER A 428 23.36 5.54 0.41
N LEU A 429 23.25 6.64 1.16
CA LEU A 429 22.84 7.96 0.65
C LEU A 429 24.01 8.91 0.40
N ILE A 430 25.25 8.43 0.58
CA ILE A 430 26.46 9.19 0.30
C ILE A 430 26.97 8.79 -1.08
N ILE A 431 27.00 9.75 -2.00
CA ILE A 431 27.45 9.57 -3.38
C ILE A 431 28.80 10.27 -3.57
N PRO A 432 29.88 9.51 -3.80
CA PRO A 432 31.17 10.09 -4.18
C PRO A 432 31.15 10.45 -5.66
N VAL A 433 31.34 11.73 -5.99
CA VAL A 433 31.31 12.26 -7.37
C VAL A 433 32.70 12.71 -7.84
N GLN A 434 32.90 12.88 -9.15
CA GLN A 434 34.17 13.36 -9.70
C GLN A 434 34.40 14.83 -9.37
N SER A 435 33.33 15.63 -9.40
CA SER A 435 33.33 17.04 -9.02
C SER A 435 32.01 17.40 -8.38
N ALA A 436 32.06 18.14 -7.27
CA ALA A 436 30.92 18.78 -6.63
C ALA A 436 30.70 20.25 -7.07
N THR A 437 31.45 20.73 -8.08
CA THR A 437 31.31 22.11 -8.58
C THR A 437 29.89 22.38 -9.05
N GLY A 438 29.29 23.47 -8.55
CA GLY A 438 27.93 23.87 -8.90
C GLY A 438 26.84 23.14 -8.12
N ILE A 439 27.16 22.10 -7.34
CA ILE A 439 26.19 21.40 -6.49
C ILE A 439 26.00 22.20 -5.19
N THR A 440 24.75 22.39 -4.76
CA THR A 440 24.41 23.04 -3.48
C THR A 440 23.37 22.25 -2.70
N THR A 441 23.33 22.42 -1.37
CA THR A 441 22.27 21.86 -0.52
C THR A 441 20.89 22.26 -1.05
N GLY A 442 19.96 21.32 -1.06
CA GLY A 442 18.60 21.47 -1.58
C GLY A 442 18.40 21.06 -3.03
N MET A 443 19.48 20.87 -3.83
CA MET A 443 19.36 20.40 -5.21
C MET A 443 18.71 19.02 -5.29
N ARG A 444 17.89 18.81 -6.33
CA ARG A 444 17.24 17.53 -6.62
C ARG A 444 18.20 16.62 -7.37
N PHE A 445 18.42 15.43 -6.83
CA PHE A 445 19.23 14.40 -7.46
C PHE A 445 18.39 13.57 -8.45
N SER A 446 18.96 13.26 -9.61
CA SER A 446 18.36 12.35 -10.59
C SER A 446 19.42 11.49 -11.30
N THR A 447 19.03 10.27 -11.65
CA THR A 447 19.83 9.32 -12.43
C THR A 447 18.90 8.25 -13.01
N THR A 448 19.34 7.54 -14.05
CA THR A 448 18.57 6.47 -14.70
C THR A 448 18.33 5.24 -13.82
N TYR A 449 19.04 5.13 -12.70
CA TYR A 449 18.95 4.00 -11.75
C TYR A 449 17.95 4.21 -10.62
N VAL A 450 17.33 5.40 -10.54
CA VAL A 450 16.37 5.75 -9.50
C VAL A 450 14.98 5.83 -10.12
N SER A 451 13.98 5.28 -9.42
CA SER A 451 12.58 5.41 -9.81
C SER A 451 12.17 6.87 -9.79
N LEU A 452 11.37 7.30 -10.77
CA LEU A 452 10.78 8.64 -10.80
C LEU A 452 9.93 8.95 -9.55
N SER A 453 9.47 7.92 -8.84
CA SER A 453 8.73 8.07 -7.58
C SER A 453 9.61 8.45 -6.38
N ASP A 454 10.92 8.18 -6.44
CA ASP A 454 11.83 8.39 -5.32
C ASP A 454 12.44 9.78 -5.37
N VAL A 455 12.32 10.47 -4.24
CA VAL A 455 12.63 11.89 -4.08
C VAL A 455 13.90 12.02 -3.27
N TYR A 456 14.98 12.50 -3.90
CA TYR A 456 16.27 12.74 -3.24
C TYR A 456 16.71 14.19 -3.34
N THR A 457 17.09 14.79 -2.22
CA THR A 457 17.67 16.14 -2.18
C THR A 457 19.05 16.14 -1.55
N VAL A 458 19.93 17.04 -2.00
CA VAL A 458 21.27 17.21 -1.40
C VAL A 458 21.11 17.76 0.00
N ALA A 459 21.48 16.97 1.01
CA ALA A 459 21.47 17.37 2.41
C ALA A 459 22.74 18.14 2.77
N SER A 460 23.90 17.63 2.36
CA SER A 460 25.20 18.25 2.62
C SER A 460 26.24 17.83 1.60
N ILE A 461 27.30 18.64 1.50
CA ILE A 461 28.42 18.44 0.57
C ILE A 461 29.69 18.48 1.39
N ASN A 462 30.46 17.39 1.36
CA ASN A 462 31.78 17.34 1.97
C ASN A 462 32.81 16.99 0.91
N SER A 463 33.52 18.01 0.42
CA SER A 463 34.39 17.91 -0.75
C SER A 463 33.60 17.33 -1.94
N ASN A 464 34.00 16.18 -2.47
CA ASN A 464 33.34 15.49 -3.56
C ASN A 464 32.38 14.38 -3.10
N ASN A 465 31.98 14.35 -1.82
CA ASN A 465 30.96 13.43 -1.32
C ASN A 465 29.66 14.19 -1.09
N ILE A 466 28.62 13.79 -1.79
CA ILE A 466 27.27 14.36 -1.70
C ILE A 466 26.43 13.47 -0.81
N THR A 467 25.94 14.01 0.30
CA THR A 467 24.98 13.30 1.16
C THR A 467 23.57 13.67 0.71
N LEU A 468 22.77 12.67 0.37
CA LEU A 468 21.37 12.83 0.02
C LEU A 468 20.46 12.64 1.25
N ALA A 469 19.28 13.23 1.20
CA ALA A 469 18.15 12.97 2.08
C ALA A 469 16.90 12.61 1.26
N GLY A 470 15.99 11.86 1.88
CA GLY A 470 14.83 11.29 1.20
C GLY A 470 15.14 9.95 0.53
N GLY A 471 14.08 9.28 0.07
CA GLY A 471 14.14 7.97 -0.60
C GLY A 471 14.74 6.82 0.23
N PRO A 472 14.72 5.58 -0.30
CA PRO A 472 15.52 4.47 0.24
C PRO A 472 17.02 4.67 -0.04
N ASN A 473 17.87 3.93 0.67
CA ASN A 473 19.30 3.88 0.38
C ASN A 473 19.57 3.45 -1.07
N LEU A 474 20.58 4.06 -1.71
CA LEU A 474 20.87 3.84 -3.12
C LEU A 474 21.90 2.73 -3.33
N THR A 475 21.76 2.04 -4.45
CA THR A 475 22.79 1.16 -5.00
C THR A 475 23.05 1.56 -6.45
N LEU A 476 24.22 2.14 -6.71
CA LEU A 476 24.61 2.69 -8.01
C LEU A 476 25.94 2.07 -8.45
N PRO A 477 26.10 1.72 -9.74
CA PRO A 477 27.39 1.35 -10.30
C PRO A 477 28.43 2.50 -10.19
N SER A 478 29.72 2.16 -10.25
CA SER A 478 30.77 3.15 -10.47
C SER A 478 30.62 3.82 -11.84
N VAL A 479 31.03 5.09 -11.97
CA VAL A 479 30.98 5.84 -13.23
C VAL A 479 29.54 6.04 -13.75
N THR A 480 28.59 6.17 -12.83
CA THR A 480 27.19 6.46 -13.15
C THR A 480 27.02 7.97 -13.37
N ASN A 481 26.40 8.36 -14.48
CA ASN A 481 25.99 9.75 -14.71
C ASN A 481 24.90 10.14 -13.72
N VAL A 482 25.10 11.25 -13.04
CA VAL A 482 24.17 11.81 -12.06
C VAL A 482 23.99 13.29 -12.32
N SER A 483 22.77 13.77 -12.13
CA SER A 483 22.41 15.17 -12.36
C SER A 483 21.78 15.77 -11.11
N PHE A 484 22.12 17.03 -10.84
CA PHE A 484 21.61 17.80 -9.71
C PHE A 484 20.98 19.10 -10.21
N SER A 485 19.68 19.30 -9.95
CA SER A 485 18.94 20.46 -10.45
C SER A 485 18.32 21.29 -9.33
N ASN A 486 18.26 22.62 -9.52
CA ASN A 486 17.53 23.54 -8.64
C ASN A 486 16.06 23.71 -9.02
N ARG A 487 15.54 22.87 -9.91
CA ARG A 487 14.17 22.96 -10.43
C ARG A 487 13.14 22.25 -9.55
N ALA A 488 13.57 21.70 -8.42
CA ALA A 488 12.76 20.88 -7.53
C ALA A 488 11.97 19.77 -8.25
N GLY A 489 12.57 19.17 -9.29
CA GLY A 489 11.92 18.15 -10.13
C GLY A 489 11.06 18.67 -11.28
N SER A 490 10.94 19.99 -11.47
CA SER A 490 10.24 20.55 -12.63
C SER A 490 11.11 20.45 -13.88
N GLU A 491 10.52 20.06 -15.01
CA GLU A 491 11.20 19.99 -16.30
C GLU A 491 10.54 20.98 -17.25
N LEU A 492 11.33 21.90 -17.81
CA LEU A 492 10.83 22.98 -18.65
C LEU A 492 11.92 23.51 -19.58
N THR A 493 11.48 24.15 -20.66
CA THR A 493 12.30 24.85 -21.65
C THR A 493 11.77 26.26 -21.79
N LEU A 494 12.65 27.27 -21.64
CA LEU A 494 12.29 28.69 -21.68
C LEU A 494 13.14 29.41 -22.74
N PRO A 495 12.83 29.25 -24.05
CA PRO A 495 13.54 29.95 -25.10
C PRO A 495 13.21 31.43 -25.04
N VAL A 496 14.24 32.31 -25.12
CA VAL A 496 14.08 33.76 -25.08
C VAL A 496 14.28 34.35 -26.48
N THR A 497 13.42 35.30 -26.84
CA THR A 497 13.53 36.15 -28.02
C THR A 497 13.44 37.61 -27.57
N ALA A 498 14.37 38.43 -28.05
CA ALA A 498 14.43 39.84 -27.73
C ALA A 498 14.33 40.66 -29.02
N VAL A 499 13.43 41.64 -29.04
CA VAL A 499 13.24 42.55 -30.17
C VAL A 499 13.38 43.97 -29.66
N LEU A 500 14.28 44.75 -30.26
CA LEU A 500 14.39 46.19 -29.99
C LEU A 500 13.33 46.96 -30.78
N ASN A 501 12.85 48.06 -30.21
CA ASN A 501 12.14 49.06 -30.99
C ASN A 501 13.09 49.79 -31.96
N ASP A 502 12.54 50.51 -32.94
CA ASP A 502 13.36 51.24 -33.94
C ASP A 502 14.36 52.24 -33.31
N ALA A 503 14.06 52.72 -32.11
CA ALA A 503 14.89 53.65 -31.36
C ALA A 503 16.01 52.97 -30.54
N GLY A 504 15.99 51.65 -30.39
CA GLY A 504 16.91 50.91 -29.52
C GLY A 504 16.80 51.29 -28.04
N THR A 505 15.73 51.96 -27.60
CA THR A 505 15.56 52.41 -26.20
C THR A 505 14.65 51.49 -25.39
N GLU A 506 13.89 50.64 -26.09
CA GLU A 506 12.97 49.67 -25.49
C GLU A 506 13.20 48.31 -26.16
N ALA A 507 13.17 47.26 -25.34
CA ALA A 507 13.21 45.87 -25.79
C ALA A 507 11.94 45.15 -25.35
N THR A 508 11.38 44.34 -26.24
CA THR A 508 10.32 43.37 -25.94
C THR A 508 10.94 41.98 -25.85
N ILE A 509 10.83 41.36 -24.69
CA ILE A 509 11.35 40.03 -24.40
C ILE A 509 10.19 39.05 -24.36
N THR A 510 10.19 38.09 -25.29
CA THR A 510 9.14 37.09 -25.45
C THR A 510 9.73 35.70 -25.55
N GLY A 511 8.91 34.66 -25.38
CA GLY A 511 9.37 33.29 -25.57
C GLY A 511 8.26 32.25 -25.44
N PRO A 512 8.16 31.28 -26.36
CA PRO A 512 7.26 30.14 -26.20
C PRO A 512 7.90 29.09 -25.27
N GLY A 513 7.74 29.26 -23.97
CA GLY A 513 8.18 28.27 -23.01
C GLY A 513 7.27 27.05 -22.95
N SER A 514 7.81 25.91 -22.55
CA SER A 514 7.06 24.67 -22.33
C SER A 514 7.49 23.98 -21.06
N ILE A 515 6.53 23.48 -20.26
CA ILE A 515 6.75 22.61 -19.11
C ILE A 515 6.43 21.18 -19.53
N GLN A 516 7.32 20.25 -19.18
CA GLN A 516 7.19 18.81 -19.41
C GLN A 516 6.81 18.06 -18.12
N ALA A 517 7.27 18.55 -16.96
CA ALA A 517 6.92 17.99 -15.66
C ALA A 517 6.87 19.08 -14.58
N TYR A 518 5.98 18.91 -13.60
CA TYR A 518 5.87 19.78 -12.44
C TYR A 518 6.55 19.12 -11.24
N GLY A 519 7.42 19.86 -10.57
CA GLY A 519 8.17 19.40 -9.41
C GLY A 519 7.34 19.25 -8.13
N ASP A 520 8.02 19.11 -7.00
CA ASP A 520 7.39 18.91 -5.68
C ASP A 520 7.43 20.13 -4.75
N SER A 521 8.05 21.22 -5.19
CA SER A 521 8.23 22.45 -4.41
C SER A 521 8.05 23.69 -5.27
N ASN A 522 7.76 24.82 -4.62
CA ASN A 522 7.70 26.12 -5.30
C ASN A 522 9.09 26.51 -5.82
N VAL A 523 9.16 27.01 -7.05
CA VAL A 523 10.41 27.46 -7.67
C VAL A 523 10.19 28.78 -8.39
N THR A 524 11.15 29.70 -8.21
CA THR A 524 11.21 30.94 -8.97
C THR A 524 12.28 30.83 -10.04
N PHE A 525 11.89 31.06 -11.29
CA PHE A 525 12.75 31.22 -12.45
C PHE A 525 12.86 32.71 -12.74
N ASN A 526 14.04 33.28 -12.55
CA ASN A 526 14.32 34.67 -12.85
C ASN A 526 15.20 34.76 -14.10
N LEU A 527 14.67 35.35 -15.16
CA LEU A 527 15.43 35.71 -16.35
C LEU A 527 16.39 36.86 -16.02
N ASP A 528 17.69 36.59 -16.04
CA ASP A 528 18.71 37.61 -15.95
C ASP A 528 18.85 38.33 -17.29
N LEU A 529 18.30 39.53 -17.36
CA LEU A 529 18.27 40.36 -18.56
C LEU A 529 19.66 40.86 -18.96
N THR A 530 20.67 40.82 -18.07
CA THR A 530 22.04 41.20 -18.43
C THR A 530 22.69 40.22 -19.40
N SER A 531 22.19 38.98 -19.47
CA SER A 531 22.60 38.00 -20.48
C SER A 531 22.00 38.26 -21.86
N VAL A 532 20.89 39.00 -21.92
CA VAL A 532 20.10 39.23 -23.15
C VAL A 532 20.37 40.61 -23.73
N ILE A 533 20.44 41.62 -22.85
CA ILE A 533 20.54 43.03 -23.18
C ILE A 533 21.76 43.61 -22.46
N THR A 534 22.57 44.37 -23.18
CA THR A 534 23.51 45.31 -22.57
C THR A 534 22.93 46.71 -22.62
N ILE A 535 22.94 47.37 -21.47
CA ILE A 535 22.69 48.81 -21.39
C ILE A 535 23.98 49.55 -21.72
N GLY A 536 23.92 50.37 -22.75
CA GLY A 536 24.98 51.34 -23.04
C GLY A 536 25.13 52.38 -21.93
N SER A 537 26.24 53.11 -21.97
CA SER A 537 26.40 54.34 -21.19
C SER A 537 25.20 55.27 -21.39
N ALA A 538 24.86 56.08 -20.38
CA ALA A 538 23.95 57.20 -20.60
C ALA A 538 24.42 58.01 -21.82
N ASN A 539 23.55 58.16 -22.83
CA ASN A 539 23.96 58.84 -24.05
C ASN A 539 24.29 60.30 -23.75
N GLY A 540 25.38 60.77 -24.36
CA GLY A 540 25.71 62.19 -24.41
C GLY A 540 24.67 62.93 -25.25
N CYS A 541 24.34 64.14 -24.84
CA CYS A 541 23.60 65.07 -25.68
C CYS A 541 24.54 65.57 -26.78
N VAL A 542 24.16 65.50 -28.05
CA VAL A 542 24.91 66.10 -29.17
C VAL A 542 23.99 66.94 -30.05
N GLU A 543 24.62 67.84 -30.78
CA GLU A 543 23.93 68.67 -31.75
C GLU A 543 23.90 67.98 -33.12
N TYR A 544 22.72 67.92 -33.72
CA TYR A 544 22.52 67.42 -35.07
C TYR A 544 22.13 68.56 -35.99
N ASP A 545 22.94 68.81 -37.00
CA ASP A 545 22.63 69.74 -38.08
C ASP A 545 21.72 69.04 -39.10
N ILE A 546 20.54 69.61 -39.29
CA ILE A 546 19.53 69.08 -40.22
C ILE A 546 19.49 69.95 -41.46
N VAL A 547 19.81 69.34 -42.60
CA VAL A 547 19.69 69.96 -43.93
C VAL A 547 18.34 69.57 -44.53
N VAL A 548 17.53 70.58 -44.84
CA VAL A 548 16.18 70.42 -45.40
C VAL A 548 16.23 70.54 -46.93
N GLY A 549 15.75 69.52 -47.64
CA GLY A 549 15.64 69.56 -49.10
C GLY A 549 14.32 70.14 -49.61
N ASN A 550 14.18 70.15 -50.94
CA ASN A 550 13.11 70.86 -51.67
C ASN A 550 11.67 70.42 -51.37
N ALA A 551 11.44 69.31 -50.68
CA ALA A 551 10.10 68.81 -50.34
C ALA A 551 9.78 68.89 -48.84
N GLY A 552 10.70 69.36 -47.98
CA GLY A 552 10.54 69.28 -46.53
C GLY A 552 10.56 67.84 -46.01
N GLY A 553 10.10 67.65 -44.77
CA GLY A 553 10.04 66.34 -44.15
C GLY A 553 9.62 66.34 -42.68
N THR A 554 9.74 65.18 -42.04
CA THR A 554 9.48 65.02 -40.60
C THR A 554 10.75 64.52 -39.92
N VAL A 555 11.13 65.18 -38.82
CA VAL A 555 12.23 64.73 -37.94
C VAL A 555 11.63 64.25 -36.63
N GLN A 556 11.99 63.03 -36.25
CA GLN A 556 11.69 62.49 -34.92
C GLN A 556 13.00 62.32 -34.15
N TYR A 557 13.08 62.88 -32.95
CA TYR A 557 14.30 62.85 -32.14
C TYR A 557 13.99 62.74 -30.65
N TYR A 558 14.99 62.39 -29.84
CA TYR A 558 14.87 62.38 -28.38
C TYR A 558 15.48 63.66 -27.81
N ASP A 559 14.63 64.43 -27.13
CA ASP A 559 14.97 65.74 -26.59
C ASP A 559 15.90 65.63 -25.37
N CYS A 560 16.98 66.42 -25.38
CA CYS A 560 18.01 66.34 -24.35
C CYS A 560 17.58 66.81 -22.97
N VAL A 561 16.59 67.70 -22.88
CA VAL A 561 16.12 68.31 -21.63
C VAL A 561 15.03 67.46 -21.01
N THR A 562 13.98 67.18 -21.78
CA THR A 562 12.81 66.45 -21.31
C THR A 562 13.00 64.94 -21.37
N LYS A 563 14.03 64.46 -22.09
CA LYS A 563 14.28 63.04 -22.33
C LYS A 563 13.07 62.31 -22.95
N THR A 564 12.23 63.03 -23.70
CA THR A 564 11.05 62.47 -24.37
C THR A 564 11.22 62.51 -25.89
N LYS A 565 10.49 61.64 -26.59
CA LYS A 565 10.42 61.66 -28.06
C LYS A 565 9.66 62.91 -28.51
N ARG A 566 10.24 63.67 -29.42
CA ARG A 566 9.63 64.83 -30.08
C ARG A 566 9.58 64.63 -31.58
N VAL A 567 8.57 65.22 -32.20
CA VAL A 567 8.36 65.21 -33.64
C VAL A 567 8.26 66.65 -34.12
N ILE A 568 8.97 66.97 -35.20
CA ILE A 568 8.85 68.25 -35.89
C ILE A 568 8.60 68.04 -37.39
N TYR A 569 7.91 69.02 -37.96
CA TYR A 569 7.61 69.09 -39.38
C TYR A 569 8.36 70.27 -39.97
N THR A 570 9.09 70.02 -41.06
CA THR A 570 9.86 71.03 -41.77
C THR A 570 9.26 71.25 -43.14
N ASN A 571 9.12 72.52 -43.52
CA ASN A 571 8.50 72.93 -44.75
C ASN A 571 9.54 73.12 -45.87
N LYS A 572 9.04 73.12 -47.10
CA LYS A 572 9.84 73.46 -48.28
C LYS A 572 10.39 74.89 -48.14
N GLY A 573 11.71 75.02 -48.14
CA GLY A 573 12.42 76.30 -48.10
C GLY A 573 12.93 76.71 -46.72
N ASP A 574 12.71 75.88 -45.68
CA ASP A 574 13.34 76.08 -44.38
C ASP A 574 14.87 75.92 -44.52
N ASN A 575 15.63 76.82 -43.87
CA ASN A 575 17.09 76.76 -43.85
C ASN A 575 17.58 75.69 -42.86
N ASN A 576 18.85 75.27 -42.98
CA ASN A 576 19.46 74.32 -42.05
C ASN A 576 19.24 74.74 -40.59
N PHE A 577 18.82 73.80 -39.75
CA PHE A 577 18.62 74.05 -38.32
C PHE A 577 19.20 72.89 -37.51
N SER A 578 19.61 73.21 -36.29
CA SER A 578 20.28 72.26 -35.40
C SER A 578 19.31 71.81 -34.32
N ILE A 579 19.44 70.56 -33.90
CA ILE A 579 18.63 69.99 -32.83
C ILE A 579 19.57 69.43 -31.77
N CYS A 580 19.39 69.80 -30.51
CA CYS A 580 20.06 69.10 -29.42
C CYS A 580 19.28 67.82 -29.12
N ALA A 581 19.87 66.68 -29.49
CA ALA A 581 19.29 65.36 -29.32
C ALA A 581 20.29 64.40 -28.69
N LEU A 582 19.78 63.29 -28.15
CA LEU A 582 20.67 62.22 -27.71
C LEU A 582 21.43 61.65 -28.92
N THR A 583 22.70 61.29 -28.74
CA THR A 583 23.49 60.60 -29.77
C THR A 583 22.84 59.32 -30.29
N SER A 584 22.03 58.67 -29.44
CA SER A 584 21.23 57.53 -29.83
C SER A 584 19.88 57.52 -29.09
N PRO A 585 18.76 57.26 -29.78
CA PRO A 585 18.67 57.12 -31.24
C PRO A 585 18.98 58.43 -31.94
N ALA A 586 19.72 58.35 -33.04
CA ALA A 586 19.90 59.48 -33.93
C ALA A 586 18.52 59.96 -34.46
N PRO A 587 18.39 61.23 -34.85
CA PRO A 587 17.14 61.74 -35.41
C PRO A 587 16.70 60.91 -36.62
N ALA A 588 15.50 60.36 -36.56
CA ALA A 588 14.88 59.68 -37.69
C ALA A 588 14.31 60.72 -38.63
N LEU A 589 14.77 60.70 -39.88
CA LEU A 589 14.37 61.64 -40.92
C LEU A 589 13.49 60.96 -41.97
N THR A 590 12.45 61.65 -42.43
CA THR A 590 11.63 61.23 -43.58
C THR A 590 11.50 62.39 -44.55
N GLY A 591 11.48 62.10 -45.85
CA GLY A 591 11.48 63.12 -46.92
C GLY A 591 12.87 63.39 -47.49
N THR A 592 13.08 64.59 -48.06
CA THR A 592 14.36 64.97 -48.68
C THR A 592 15.31 65.63 -47.67
N MET A 593 15.53 65.00 -46.51
CA MET A 593 16.33 65.57 -45.43
C MET A 593 17.61 64.77 -45.20
N THR A 594 18.70 65.43 -44.80
CA THR A 594 19.93 64.77 -44.37
C THR A 594 20.41 65.35 -43.05
N ALA A 595 20.91 64.51 -42.15
CA ALA A 595 21.49 64.94 -40.87
C ALA A 595 23.00 64.70 -40.85
N THR A 596 23.74 65.58 -40.18
CA THR A 596 25.13 65.34 -39.79
C THR A 596 25.30 65.76 -38.34
N ALA A 597 25.93 64.92 -37.51
CA ALA A 597 26.26 65.29 -36.15
C ALA A 597 27.50 66.19 -36.14
N SER A 598 27.42 67.34 -35.48
CA SER A 598 28.53 68.27 -35.31
C SER A 598 28.69 68.59 -33.80
N GLY A 599 29.91 68.49 -33.28
CA GLY A 599 30.18 68.67 -31.85
C GLY A 599 30.03 67.40 -30.98
N THR A 600 30.69 67.39 -29.81
CA THR A 600 30.77 66.20 -28.92
C THR A 600 29.84 66.26 -27.72
N THR A 601 29.26 67.43 -27.41
CA THR A 601 28.40 67.66 -26.25
C THR A 601 27.53 68.89 -26.50
N CYS A 602 26.21 68.81 -26.33
CA CYS A 602 25.37 70.00 -26.23
C CYS A 602 25.87 70.86 -25.06
N ASP A 603 25.84 72.18 -25.21
CA ASP A 603 25.98 73.09 -24.07
C ASP A 603 25.04 72.65 -22.94
N THR A 604 25.55 72.65 -21.71
CA THR A 604 24.94 72.18 -20.46
C THR A 604 23.56 72.75 -20.14
N THR A 605 23.11 73.75 -20.90
CA THR A 605 21.81 74.40 -20.78
C THR A 605 20.71 73.72 -21.60
N GLY A 606 21.04 72.96 -22.66
CA GLY A 606 20.07 72.21 -23.46
C GLY A 606 19.03 73.06 -24.20
N VAL A 607 19.26 74.36 -24.33
CA VAL A 607 18.32 75.32 -24.94
C VAL A 607 18.75 75.68 -26.37
N ASP A 608 18.94 74.71 -27.26
CA ASP A 608 18.90 74.99 -28.69
C ASP A 608 17.49 74.77 -29.22
N GLN A 609 16.67 75.77 -28.92
CA GLN A 609 15.41 76.02 -29.57
C GLN A 609 15.67 77.13 -30.58
N THR A 610 15.66 76.81 -31.88
CA THR A 610 15.49 77.86 -32.89
C THR A 610 14.12 78.48 -32.66
N CYS A 611 14.07 79.57 -31.89
CA CYS A 611 12.82 80.29 -31.68
C CYS A 611 12.47 80.95 -33.01
N ALA A 612 11.44 80.39 -33.63
CA ALA A 612 10.84 80.95 -34.82
C ALA A 612 9.86 82.04 -34.38
N THR A 613 10.02 83.25 -34.94
CA THR A 613 9.00 84.29 -34.82
C THR A 613 7.95 84.08 -35.88
N TRP A 614 6.70 83.97 -35.46
CA TRP A 614 5.56 83.94 -36.36
C TRP A 614 4.85 85.28 -36.36
N THR A 615 4.46 85.72 -37.54
CA THR A 615 3.52 86.82 -37.74
C THR A 615 2.20 86.22 -38.17
N ILE A 616 1.18 86.46 -37.34
CA ILE A 616 -0.18 86.04 -37.63
C ILE A 616 -0.98 87.27 -38.01
N GLN A 617 -1.55 87.24 -39.21
CA GLN A 617 -2.40 88.30 -39.74
C GLN A 617 -3.76 87.72 -40.11
N TYR A 618 -4.82 88.19 -39.45
CA TYR A 618 -6.18 87.81 -39.81
C TYR A 618 -6.70 88.68 -40.97
N ASN A 619 -6.96 88.06 -42.12
CA ASN A 619 -7.38 88.73 -43.36
C ASN A 619 -8.77 88.22 -43.81
N PRO A 620 -9.87 88.75 -43.24
CA PRO A 620 -11.20 88.34 -43.64
C PRO A 620 -11.51 88.77 -45.08
N ALA A 621 -12.09 87.87 -45.89
CA ALA A 621 -12.42 88.13 -47.29
C ALA A 621 -13.62 89.09 -47.51
N THR A 622 -14.41 89.38 -46.47
CA THR A 622 -15.57 90.29 -46.52
C THR A 622 -15.69 91.15 -45.26
N THR A 623 -16.28 92.34 -45.37
CA THR A 623 -16.23 93.45 -44.40
C THR A 623 -16.63 93.13 -42.95
N ALA A 624 -15.90 93.76 -42.02
CA ALA A 624 -15.97 93.83 -40.56
C ALA A 624 -17.20 93.19 -39.85
N ARG A 625 -17.06 91.91 -39.46
CA ARG A 625 -17.63 91.43 -38.19
C ARG A 625 -16.48 91.25 -37.20
N ALA A 626 -16.67 91.69 -35.95
CA ALA A 626 -15.71 91.50 -34.87
C ALA A 626 -15.64 90.01 -34.47
N LYS A 627 -14.99 89.20 -35.32
CA LYS A 627 -14.69 87.81 -35.02
C LYS A 627 -13.26 87.77 -34.47
N GLN A 628 -13.09 87.15 -33.31
CA GLN A 628 -11.78 86.80 -32.79
C GLN A 628 -11.46 85.37 -33.23
N VAL A 629 -10.24 85.17 -33.71
CA VAL A 629 -9.74 83.84 -34.08
C VAL A 629 -8.83 83.35 -32.97
N ALA A 630 -9.17 82.20 -32.38
CA ALA A 630 -8.29 81.50 -31.46
C ALA A 630 -7.12 80.90 -32.25
N VAL A 631 -5.92 81.24 -31.83
CA VAL A 631 -4.68 80.68 -32.33
C VAL A 631 -3.94 80.03 -31.18
N THR A 632 -3.62 78.76 -31.35
CA THR A 632 -2.94 77.95 -30.34
C THR A 632 -1.48 77.77 -30.74
N TYR A 633 -0.56 77.90 -29.77
CA TYR A 633 0.89 77.80 -29.93
C TYR A 633 1.56 77.27 -28.64
N ILE A 634 2.83 76.87 -28.73
CA ILE A 634 3.64 76.50 -27.56
C ILE A 634 4.59 77.65 -27.21
N ASP A 635 4.48 78.14 -25.98
CA ASP A 635 5.27 79.25 -25.46
C ASP A 635 6.74 78.86 -25.20
N CYS A 636 7.70 79.65 -25.67
CA CYS A 636 9.14 79.32 -25.54
C CYS A 636 9.69 79.36 -24.12
N GLU A 637 9.18 80.25 -23.25
CA GLU A 637 9.68 80.36 -21.87
C GLU A 637 9.12 79.25 -20.98
N THR A 638 7.86 78.89 -21.18
CA THR A 638 7.12 77.99 -20.28
C THR A 638 6.86 76.60 -20.84
N LEU A 639 7.08 76.39 -22.16
CA LEU A 639 6.80 75.15 -22.89
C LEU A 639 5.35 74.66 -22.81
N ALA A 640 4.42 75.51 -22.36
CA ALA A 640 3.00 75.19 -22.25
C ALA A 640 2.25 75.59 -23.53
N GLU A 641 1.24 74.79 -23.90
CA GLU A 641 0.28 75.17 -24.93
C GLU A 641 -0.53 76.37 -24.44
N LYS A 642 -0.49 77.46 -25.19
CA LYS A 642 -1.23 78.69 -24.93
C LYS A 642 -2.13 79.01 -26.11
N THR A 643 -3.32 79.52 -25.82
CA THR A 643 -4.26 80.00 -26.84
C THR A 643 -4.44 81.49 -26.67
N ILE A 644 -4.33 82.22 -27.77
CA ILE A 644 -4.60 83.66 -27.83
C ILE A 644 -5.69 83.96 -28.86
N ASN A 645 -6.44 85.02 -28.63
CA ASN A 645 -7.52 85.45 -29.51
C ASN A 645 -7.10 86.70 -30.28
N ILE A 646 -7.09 86.63 -31.61
CA ILE A 646 -6.63 87.72 -32.48
C ILE A 646 -7.83 88.32 -33.22
N GLY A 647 -7.94 89.66 -33.22
CA GLY A 647 -9.03 90.40 -33.88
C GLY A 647 -8.67 90.99 -35.25
N VAL A 648 -9.69 91.47 -35.97
CA VAL A 648 -9.58 92.14 -37.28
C VAL A 648 -8.68 93.38 -37.19
N LEU A 649 -7.69 93.50 -38.08
CA LEU A 649 -6.73 94.61 -38.17
C LEU A 649 -5.81 94.82 -36.94
N GLN A 650 -5.67 93.81 -36.07
CA GLN A 650 -4.64 93.83 -35.03
C GLN A 650 -3.25 93.65 -35.67
N PRO A 651 -2.22 94.36 -35.17
CA PRO A 651 -0.86 94.20 -35.68
C PRO A 651 -0.34 92.78 -35.43
N ALA A 652 0.54 92.33 -36.32
CA ALA A 652 1.29 91.08 -36.19
C ALA A 652 1.81 90.90 -34.75
N ILE A 653 1.39 89.82 -34.09
CA ILE A 653 1.98 89.47 -32.79
C ILE A 653 3.17 88.56 -33.09
N THR A 654 4.38 89.10 -32.96
CA THR A 654 5.65 88.37 -32.98
C THR A 654 5.68 87.44 -31.78
N GLN A 655 5.75 86.13 -32.02
CA GLN A 655 5.83 85.15 -30.94
C GLN A 655 6.88 84.10 -31.23
N CYS A 656 7.67 83.80 -30.21
CA CYS A 656 8.59 82.70 -30.18
C CYS A 656 7.78 81.43 -29.88
N ALA A 657 7.74 80.49 -30.83
CA ALA A 657 7.13 79.18 -30.63
C ALA A 657 8.11 78.05 -30.98
N THR A 658 8.09 76.99 -30.17
CA THR A 658 9.10 75.92 -30.17
C THR A 658 8.88 74.84 -31.24
N ARG A 659 8.55 75.22 -32.48
CA ARG A 659 8.40 74.36 -33.70
C ARG A 659 6.98 73.99 -34.14
N GLN A 660 5.91 74.33 -33.43
CA GLN A 660 4.58 74.24 -34.03
C GLN A 660 4.23 75.56 -34.71
N THR A 661 3.99 75.50 -36.03
CA THR A 661 3.33 76.58 -36.74
C THR A 661 2.01 76.86 -36.04
N PRO A 662 1.75 78.09 -35.59
CA PRO A 662 0.49 78.41 -34.93
C PRO A 662 -0.67 77.96 -35.81
N VAL A 663 -1.71 77.38 -35.22
CA VAL A 663 -2.84 76.84 -35.98
C VAL A 663 -4.09 77.65 -35.65
N SER A 664 -4.83 78.04 -36.69
CA SER A 664 -6.11 78.72 -36.56
C SER A 664 -7.25 77.72 -36.69
N ALA A 665 -8.23 77.78 -35.79
CA ALA A 665 -9.38 76.88 -35.78
C ALA A 665 -10.55 77.33 -36.69
N ASP A 666 -10.38 78.32 -37.58
CA ASP A 666 -11.46 78.88 -38.42
C ASP A 666 -11.40 78.35 -39.87
N PRO A 667 -12.28 77.42 -40.31
CA PRO A 667 -12.14 76.73 -41.60
C PRO A 667 -12.75 77.47 -42.81
N GLY A 668 -13.31 78.68 -42.66
CA GLY A 668 -13.98 79.41 -43.76
C GLY A 668 -13.96 80.93 -43.58
N ASP A 669 -13.88 81.66 -44.70
CA ASP A 669 -13.88 83.13 -44.86
C ASP A 669 -12.53 83.88 -44.78
N GLY A 670 -11.46 83.28 -45.32
CA GLY A 670 -10.19 84.00 -45.61
C GLY A 670 -9.03 83.71 -44.65
N GLY A 671 -9.30 83.09 -43.50
CA GLY A 671 -8.30 82.52 -42.59
C GLY A 671 -7.31 83.51 -41.96
N ALA A 672 -6.61 83.06 -40.92
CA ALA A 672 -5.40 83.73 -40.48
C ALA A 672 -4.24 83.36 -41.43
N THR A 673 -3.61 84.36 -42.04
CA THR A 673 -2.33 84.18 -42.73
C THR A 673 -1.23 84.12 -41.68
N ILE A 674 -0.53 83.00 -41.60
CA ILE A 674 0.52 82.75 -40.60
C ILE A 674 1.83 82.64 -41.35
N THR A 675 2.72 83.59 -41.12
CA THR A 675 3.97 83.76 -41.85
C THR A 675 5.13 83.66 -40.89
N LEU A 676 6.09 82.78 -41.16
CA LEU A 676 7.37 82.73 -40.45
C LEU A 676 8.16 83.99 -40.83
N THR A 677 8.53 84.81 -39.84
CA THR A 677 9.23 86.08 -40.10
C THR A 677 10.68 86.09 -39.66
N ASN A 678 11.09 85.22 -38.73
CA ASN A 678 12.51 85.10 -38.35
C ASN A 678 12.79 83.72 -37.73
N LEU A 679 13.97 83.15 -37.99
CA LEU A 679 14.44 81.83 -37.49
C LEU A 679 15.51 81.93 -36.39
N ASN A 680 15.93 83.13 -36.00
CA ASN A 680 17.12 83.33 -35.17
C ASN A 680 16.84 84.04 -33.83
N CYS A 681 15.65 83.88 -33.26
CA CYS A 681 15.44 84.43 -31.92
C CYS A 681 16.15 83.53 -30.90
N THR A 682 17.10 84.10 -30.16
CA THR A 682 17.53 83.54 -28.87
C THR A 682 16.39 83.73 -27.86
N PRO A 683 16.15 82.78 -26.94
CA PRO A 683 15.18 82.93 -25.86
C PRO A 683 15.27 84.29 -25.15
#